data_AF-A0A356TBV4-F1
#
_entry.id   AF-A0A356TBV4-F1
#
_cell.length_a   1.000
_cell.length_b   1.000
_cell.length_c   1.000
_cell.angle_alpha   90.00
_cell.angle_beta   90.00
_cell.angle_gamma   90.00
#
_symmetry.space_group_name_H-M   'P 1'
#
loop_
_entity.id
_entity.type
_entity.pdbx_description
1 polymer ?
#
loop_
_entity_poly.entity_id
_entity_poly.type
_entity_poly.pdbx_seq_one_letter_code
_entity_poly.pdbx_strand_id
1 'polypeptide(L)'
;DGACCATATDCPGSGSVGTTCDDSAGCQGTRGEIICEMNRCATRSGVPDDSACDSSVEANTCGFFTSVFCTGAANQTTPGCATTCTADTDCDANAHCDFSVCVPDLPDGQRCDETSDCISGHCQNGFCCASGDCCGDATNCPASYSTPAVCETPTSCQGDRDVATCVSFQCGTMMGVADDSACDSAVLANDCGLYPSRFCTGATNQTPPSCPSSCTADSECDGNAHCDLGMCTVDLPDGSACDEASDCVTGHCQNGFCCASGDCCAAGTDCPAATYGEPSVCSSAATCQGQRRDPMCNATNQCQLGGLVDDDSGCAGLQSNACGLYPAVACTSAMSQSPDQMSRCAMACASSGDCDSGAFCNAMGQCEARGMLGDACTATAQCESGLSCVDGVCCSSACTGTCMACNVPSSLGTCTFVPSGTDPAGECGGLSCATYYHGWVGDMCYRRADAPASAVSCNGAGTCETGADVCPSQGRGALQTDCNDLCQSPTSGTCTGTSAGACGNTTPSPATQSCGTGECRVTANRCNSGTPVTCVPDSPASETCNGLDDDCDSRFDEGLPGDAWESNNTCGTARNLGTIYTAPSSGRPATITLTPTLYASGDADYYTLVVAENDSTCHFCDIFGDEDVGLTGEITVPSGAGSYEICVHEAGSCPSFSGKCRTVVAGSSGTRIDWGDGQCGSDDSRRFYVRVRGIGAPAFSCQPYTLTLTGMGGCE
;
A
#
# COMPACT_ATOMS: atom_id res chain seq x y z
N ASP A 1 -134.10 -165.73 -11.31
CA ASP A 1 -133.07 -165.24 -12.26
C ASP A 1 -131.70 -165.32 -11.65
N GLY A 2 -130.82 -166.11 -12.26
CA GLY A 2 -129.43 -166.29 -11.87
C GLY A 2 -128.86 -167.47 -12.64
N ALA A 3 -127.78 -167.22 -13.38
CA ALA A 3 -127.13 -168.25 -14.20
C ALA A 3 -126.61 -169.36 -13.30
N CYS A 4 -127.04 -170.59 -13.59
CA CYS A 4 -126.54 -171.77 -12.92
C CYS A 4 -125.19 -172.15 -13.52
N CYS A 5 -124.20 -172.47 -12.68
CA CYS A 5 -122.85 -172.86 -13.12
C CYS A 5 -122.44 -174.20 -12.48
N ALA A 6 -121.60 -174.98 -13.17
CA ALA A 6 -120.92 -176.14 -12.58
C ALA A 6 -119.45 -175.81 -12.26
N THR A 7 -118.87 -174.84 -12.98
CA THR A 7 -117.50 -174.33 -12.84
C THR A 7 -117.49 -172.81 -13.05
N ALA A 8 -116.43 -172.12 -12.59
CA ALA A 8 -116.29 -170.66 -12.73
C ALA A 8 -116.27 -170.18 -14.20
N THR A 9 -115.88 -171.04 -15.14
CA THR A 9 -115.89 -170.76 -16.59
C THR A 9 -117.29 -170.76 -17.21
N ASP A 10 -118.29 -171.35 -16.54
CA ASP A 10 -119.68 -171.33 -17.02
C ASP A 10 -120.38 -169.99 -16.75
N CYS A 11 -119.70 -169.08 -16.04
CA CYS A 11 -120.21 -167.76 -15.69
C CYS A 11 -119.92 -166.74 -16.81
N PRO A 12 -120.93 -166.01 -17.32
CA PRO A 12 -120.69 -165.01 -18.36
C PRO A 12 -119.73 -163.93 -17.85
N GLY A 13 -118.66 -163.68 -18.62
CA GLY A 13 -117.62 -162.71 -18.27
C GLY A 13 -116.38 -163.29 -17.56
N SER A 14 -116.13 -164.60 -17.65
CA SER A 14 -115.02 -165.34 -17.00
C SER A 14 -113.57 -164.91 -17.38
N GLY A 15 -113.33 -163.66 -17.80
CA GLY A 15 -112.01 -163.13 -18.16
C GLY A 15 -111.79 -161.64 -17.86
N SER A 16 -112.69 -160.96 -17.12
CA SER A 16 -112.57 -159.51 -16.89
C SER A 16 -112.75 -159.13 -15.43
N VAL A 17 -111.65 -158.97 -14.70
CA VAL A 17 -111.62 -158.41 -13.33
C VAL A 17 -110.43 -157.45 -13.24
N GLY A 18 -110.66 -156.19 -12.83
CA GLY A 18 -109.66 -155.11 -12.81
C GLY A 18 -108.73 -155.10 -11.59
N THR A 19 -107.59 -154.39 -11.71
CA THR A 19 -106.57 -154.12 -10.68
C THR A 19 -106.62 -152.66 -10.19
N THR A 20 -106.26 -152.37 -8.93
CA THR A 20 -106.14 -151.01 -8.36
C THR A 20 -104.89 -150.86 -7.48
N CYS A 21 -104.26 -149.67 -7.50
CA CYS A 21 -103.14 -149.32 -6.61
C CYS A 21 -103.74 -148.73 -5.33
N ASP A 22 -103.65 -149.48 -4.24
CA ASP A 22 -104.34 -149.17 -3.00
C ASP A 22 -103.45 -148.37 -2.03
N ASP A 23 -102.12 -148.50 -2.15
CA ASP A 23 -101.11 -147.74 -1.38
C ASP A 23 -99.97 -147.27 -2.29
N SER A 24 -99.92 -145.96 -2.56
CA SER A 24 -98.89 -145.34 -3.40
C SER A 24 -97.52 -145.26 -2.72
N ALA A 25 -97.45 -145.09 -1.40
CA ALA A 25 -96.18 -144.98 -0.68
C ALA A 25 -95.56 -146.36 -0.44
N GLY A 26 -96.40 -147.38 -0.22
CA GLY A 26 -96.01 -148.79 -0.18
C GLY A 26 -95.85 -149.43 -1.57
N CYS A 27 -96.31 -148.75 -2.62
CA CYS A 27 -96.48 -149.27 -3.98
C CYS A 27 -97.27 -150.61 -4.02
N GLN A 28 -98.36 -150.76 -3.25
CA GLN A 28 -99.16 -152.01 -3.14
C GLN A 28 -100.56 -151.91 -3.77
N GLY A 29 -101.11 -153.01 -4.30
CA GLY A 29 -102.43 -153.06 -4.96
C GLY A 29 -103.17 -154.42 -4.91
N THR A 30 -104.41 -154.45 -5.40
CA THR A 30 -105.27 -155.66 -5.42
C THR A 30 -106.11 -155.81 -6.71
N ARG A 31 -106.63 -157.03 -6.97
CA ARG A 31 -107.52 -157.40 -8.09
C ARG A 31 -108.68 -158.32 -7.69
N GLY A 32 -109.73 -158.40 -8.52
CA GLY A 32 -110.85 -159.34 -8.34
C GLY A 32 -110.68 -160.70 -9.03
N GLU A 33 -111.51 -161.70 -8.66
CA GLU A 33 -111.59 -163.03 -9.26
C GLU A 33 -113.04 -163.55 -9.31
N ILE A 34 -113.45 -164.31 -10.35
CA ILE A 34 -114.81 -164.86 -10.50
C ILE A 34 -114.83 -166.34 -10.04
N ILE A 35 -115.84 -166.74 -9.26
CA ILE A 35 -116.04 -168.10 -8.74
C ILE A 35 -117.46 -168.62 -8.99
N CYS A 36 -117.64 -169.95 -9.00
CA CYS A 36 -118.95 -170.62 -9.04
C CYS A 36 -119.19 -171.34 -7.71
N GLU A 37 -120.21 -170.92 -6.95
CA GLU A 37 -120.46 -171.42 -5.60
C GLU A 37 -121.96 -171.73 -5.41
N MET A 38 -122.28 -172.90 -4.84
CA MET A 38 -123.66 -173.43 -4.73
C MET A 38 -124.44 -173.37 -6.06
N ASN A 39 -123.75 -173.68 -7.16
CA ASN A 39 -124.24 -173.61 -8.53
C ASN A 39 -124.70 -172.21 -8.98
N ARG A 40 -124.17 -171.12 -8.38
CA ARG A 40 -124.41 -169.74 -8.83
C ARG A 40 -123.08 -168.97 -8.92
N CYS A 41 -122.96 -168.12 -9.93
CA CYS A 41 -121.78 -167.28 -10.15
C CYS A 41 -121.67 -166.18 -9.09
N ALA A 42 -120.45 -165.98 -8.55
CA ALA A 42 -120.09 -164.92 -7.60
C ALA A 42 -118.69 -164.37 -7.91
N THR A 43 -118.32 -163.25 -7.28
CA THR A 43 -116.99 -162.63 -7.40
C THR A 43 -116.32 -162.56 -6.03
N ARG A 44 -115.05 -162.97 -5.97
CA ARG A 44 -114.15 -162.83 -4.83
C ARG A 44 -113.21 -161.65 -5.10
N SER A 45 -113.38 -160.56 -4.37
CA SER A 45 -112.48 -159.40 -4.45
C SER A 45 -111.30 -159.52 -3.47
N GLY A 46 -110.17 -158.87 -3.78
CA GLY A 46 -109.05 -158.67 -2.85
C GLY A 46 -107.86 -159.63 -3.00
N VAL A 47 -107.57 -160.10 -4.22
CA VAL A 47 -106.35 -160.86 -4.52
C VAL A 47 -105.18 -159.87 -4.72
N PRO A 48 -104.04 -159.97 -4.00
CA PRO A 48 -102.93 -159.02 -4.15
C PRO A 48 -102.36 -158.96 -5.59
N ASP A 49 -102.15 -157.74 -6.11
CA ASP A 49 -101.53 -157.41 -7.40
C ASP A 49 -101.18 -155.90 -7.48
N ASP A 50 -99.89 -155.57 -7.41
CA ASP A 50 -99.37 -154.20 -7.30
C ASP A 50 -99.19 -153.49 -8.65
N SER A 51 -99.54 -154.14 -9.76
CA SER A 51 -99.22 -153.68 -11.12
C SER A 51 -99.86 -152.33 -11.48
N ALA A 52 -100.84 -151.88 -10.71
CA ALA A 52 -101.45 -150.56 -10.88
C ALA A 52 -100.60 -149.40 -10.30
N CYS A 53 -99.58 -149.65 -9.47
CA CYS A 53 -98.69 -148.61 -8.92
C CYS A 53 -97.42 -148.44 -9.78
N ASP A 54 -97.48 -147.66 -10.86
CA ASP A 54 -96.37 -147.49 -11.82
C ASP A 54 -95.41 -146.32 -11.53
N SER A 55 -94.47 -146.06 -12.45
CA SER A 55 -93.44 -145.02 -12.31
C SER A 55 -93.93 -143.59 -12.36
N SER A 56 -95.23 -143.36 -12.55
CA SER A 56 -95.84 -142.05 -12.35
C SER A 56 -96.20 -141.77 -10.88
N VAL A 57 -96.15 -142.79 -10.03
CA VAL A 57 -96.51 -142.70 -8.61
C VAL A 57 -95.26 -142.39 -7.80
N GLU A 58 -95.21 -141.19 -7.21
CA GLU A 58 -94.09 -140.78 -6.35
C GLU A 58 -94.10 -141.56 -5.04
N ALA A 59 -92.97 -142.18 -4.73
CA ALA A 59 -92.79 -142.99 -3.54
C ALA A 59 -92.21 -142.18 -2.37
N ASN A 60 -91.26 -141.27 -2.64
CA ASN A 60 -90.62 -140.44 -1.59
C ASN A 60 -89.94 -139.18 -2.16
N THR A 61 -90.11 -138.04 -1.47
CA THR A 61 -89.63 -136.70 -1.86
C THR A 61 -88.16 -136.37 -1.46
N CYS A 62 -87.40 -137.29 -0.87
CA CYS A 62 -85.93 -137.27 -0.65
C CYS A 62 -85.19 -136.00 -0.10
N GLY A 63 -85.87 -134.96 0.36
CA GLY A 63 -85.24 -133.80 1.02
C GLY A 63 -84.63 -132.82 0.02
N PHE A 64 -83.33 -132.54 0.13
CA PHE A 64 -82.57 -131.75 -0.86
C PHE A 64 -81.93 -132.61 -1.96
N PHE A 65 -82.18 -133.92 -1.92
CA PHE A 65 -81.83 -134.84 -2.99
C PHE A 65 -83.05 -135.06 -3.90
N THR A 66 -82.79 -135.40 -5.15
CA THR A 66 -83.84 -135.72 -6.13
C THR A 66 -84.79 -136.84 -5.65
N SER A 67 -86.10 -136.66 -5.89
CA SER A 67 -87.18 -137.55 -5.42
C SER A 67 -87.29 -138.89 -6.20
N VAL A 68 -87.87 -139.95 -5.61
CA VAL A 68 -87.99 -141.31 -6.19
C VAL A 68 -89.44 -141.81 -6.36
N PHE A 69 -89.68 -142.70 -7.35
CA PHE A 69 -91.01 -143.13 -7.83
C PHE A 69 -91.16 -144.68 -7.91
N CYS A 70 -92.38 -145.23 -7.81
CA CYS A 70 -92.70 -146.67 -7.87
C CYS A 70 -92.31 -147.33 -9.22
N THR A 71 -92.39 -148.66 -9.36
CA THR A 71 -91.88 -149.37 -10.57
C THR A 71 -92.94 -149.98 -11.48
N GLY A 72 -94.15 -150.28 -10.98
CA GLY A 72 -95.26 -150.86 -11.77
C GLY A 72 -95.29 -152.39 -11.88
N ALA A 73 -94.45 -153.12 -11.14
CA ALA A 73 -94.48 -154.58 -11.14
C ALA A 73 -95.66 -155.14 -10.33
N ALA A 74 -96.17 -156.32 -10.71
CA ALA A 74 -97.31 -156.97 -10.07
C ALA A 74 -97.10 -157.39 -8.60
N ASN A 75 -95.84 -157.38 -8.13
CA ASN A 75 -95.49 -157.48 -6.72
C ASN A 75 -94.19 -156.68 -6.52
N GLN A 76 -94.23 -155.59 -5.75
CA GLN A 76 -93.09 -154.67 -5.56
C GLN A 76 -92.97 -154.15 -4.13
N THR A 77 -91.86 -153.46 -3.82
CA THR A 77 -91.61 -152.79 -2.53
C THR A 77 -91.13 -151.36 -2.76
N THR A 78 -91.39 -150.45 -1.83
CA THR A 78 -91.02 -149.02 -1.90
C THR A 78 -89.53 -148.77 -2.18
N PRO A 79 -89.17 -147.93 -3.19
CA PRO A 79 -87.80 -147.47 -3.43
C PRO A 79 -87.25 -146.53 -2.34
N GLY A 80 -85.92 -146.57 -2.10
CA GLY A 80 -85.24 -145.72 -1.12
C GLY A 80 -84.59 -144.47 -1.75
N CYS A 81 -84.51 -143.38 -0.97
CA CYS A 81 -83.83 -142.14 -1.37
C CYS A 81 -82.30 -142.27 -1.36
N ALA A 82 -81.64 -141.51 -2.24
CA ALA A 82 -80.21 -141.28 -2.16
C ALA A 82 -79.87 -140.46 -0.89
N THR A 83 -78.68 -140.67 -0.34
CA THR A 83 -78.20 -139.96 0.85
C THR A 83 -76.85 -139.26 0.64
N THR A 84 -76.32 -139.31 -0.59
CA THR A 84 -75.03 -138.73 -0.98
C THR A 84 -75.10 -138.21 -2.41
N CYS A 85 -74.50 -137.05 -2.69
CA CYS A 85 -74.39 -136.45 -4.02
C CYS A 85 -72.93 -136.51 -4.52
N THR A 86 -72.75 -136.43 -5.83
CA THR A 86 -71.43 -136.30 -6.49
C THR A 86 -71.35 -135.08 -7.41
N ALA A 87 -72.49 -134.51 -7.78
CA ALA A 87 -72.62 -133.27 -8.52
C ALA A 87 -73.87 -132.52 -8.06
N ASP A 88 -73.92 -131.21 -8.31
CA ASP A 88 -75.07 -130.36 -7.97
C ASP A 88 -76.37 -130.83 -8.61
N THR A 89 -76.29 -131.52 -9.75
CA THR A 89 -77.49 -132.10 -10.41
C THR A 89 -78.14 -133.25 -9.64
N ASP A 90 -77.45 -133.82 -8.64
CA ASP A 90 -78.01 -134.80 -7.71
C ASP A 90 -78.86 -134.12 -6.61
N CYS A 91 -78.75 -132.79 -6.50
CA CYS A 91 -79.45 -131.92 -5.58
C CYS A 91 -80.61 -131.19 -6.25
N ASP A 92 -81.55 -130.70 -5.44
CA ASP A 92 -82.59 -129.81 -5.90
C ASP A 92 -82.03 -128.45 -6.34
N ALA A 93 -82.76 -127.72 -7.19
CA ALA A 93 -82.30 -126.48 -7.84
C ALA A 93 -81.95 -125.31 -6.91
N ASN A 94 -82.19 -125.42 -5.61
CA ASN A 94 -81.86 -124.44 -4.57
C ASN A 94 -80.80 -124.97 -3.58
N ALA A 95 -80.08 -126.02 -3.98
CA ALA A 95 -78.99 -126.62 -3.26
C ALA A 95 -77.90 -127.06 -4.24
N HIS A 96 -76.65 -127.02 -3.78
CA HIS A 96 -75.50 -127.56 -4.50
C HIS A 96 -74.89 -128.71 -3.70
N CYS A 97 -74.05 -129.50 -4.37
CA CYS A 97 -73.38 -130.61 -3.75
C CYS A 97 -72.07 -130.15 -3.12
N ASP A 98 -72.06 -130.05 -1.79
CA ASP A 98 -70.84 -129.76 -1.03
C ASP A 98 -70.46 -130.96 -0.15
N PHE A 99 -69.21 -131.41 -0.26
CA PHE A 99 -68.66 -132.58 0.43
C PHE A 99 -69.61 -133.81 0.45
N SER A 100 -70.21 -134.10 -0.70
CA SER A 100 -71.14 -135.22 -0.92
C SER A 100 -72.49 -135.10 -0.19
N VAL A 101 -72.88 -133.90 0.26
CA VAL A 101 -74.20 -133.58 0.82
C VAL A 101 -74.79 -132.39 0.07
N CYS A 102 -76.09 -132.43 -0.23
CA CYS A 102 -76.78 -131.29 -0.81
C CYS A 102 -77.03 -130.21 0.26
N VAL A 103 -76.44 -129.02 0.08
CA VAL A 103 -76.55 -127.86 0.99
C VAL A 103 -77.17 -126.67 0.27
N PRO A 104 -77.91 -125.77 0.96
CA PRO A 104 -78.59 -124.65 0.32
C PRO A 104 -77.64 -123.51 -0.09
N ASP A 105 -77.96 -122.81 -1.17
CA ASP A 105 -77.19 -121.66 -1.67
C ASP A 105 -77.31 -120.42 -0.75
N LEU A 106 -76.26 -119.58 -0.73
CA LEU A 106 -76.03 -118.42 0.15
C LEU A 106 -76.43 -117.07 -0.49
N PRO A 107 -76.89 -116.08 0.31
CA PRO A 107 -77.23 -114.74 -0.18
C PRO A 107 -75.99 -113.83 -0.37
N ASP A 108 -76.16 -112.75 -1.15
CA ASP A 108 -75.12 -111.73 -1.38
C ASP A 108 -74.56 -111.14 -0.06
N GLY A 109 -73.24 -110.90 -0.05
CA GLY A 109 -72.46 -110.46 1.10
C GLY A 109 -71.95 -111.59 1.99
N GLN A 110 -72.39 -112.84 1.78
CA GLN A 110 -71.83 -114.02 2.45
C GLN A 110 -70.57 -114.51 1.75
N ARG A 111 -69.75 -115.24 2.49
CA ARG A 111 -68.53 -115.85 1.96
C ARG A 111 -68.89 -117.04 1.08
N CYS A 112 -68.23 -117.11 -0.07
CA CYS A 112 -68.30 -118.21 -1.01
C CYS A 112 -66.88 -118.59 -1.42
N ASP A 113 -66.67 -119.83 -1.83
CA ASP A 113 -65.45 -120.25 -2.52
C ASP A 113 -65.72 -120.60 -3.99
N GLU A 114 -66.96 -120.94 -4.35
CA GLU A 114 -67.39 -121.19 -5.72
C GLU A 114 -68.68 -120.45 -6.09
N THR A 115 -68.96 -120.32 -7.39
CA THR A 115 -70.13 -119.57 -7.88
C THR A 115 -71.46 -120.25 -7.53
N SER A 116 -71.46 -121.58 -7.42
CA SER A 116 -72.59 -122.41 -7.03
C SER A 116 -73.06 -122.11 -5.60
N ASP A 117 -72.17 -121.65 -4.73
CA ASP A 117 -72.51 -121.31 -3.35
C ASP A 117 -73.46 -120.12 -3.28
N CYS A 118 -73.56 -119.31 -4.32
CA CYS A 118 -74.29 -118.06 -4.29
C CYS A 118 -75.64 -118.19 -4.99
N ILE A 119 -76.71 -117.71 -4.34
CA ILE A 119 -78.04 -117.56 -4.96
C ILE A 119 -77.96 -116.70 -6.24
N SER A 120 -77.06 -115.71 -6.25
CA SER A 120 -76.79 -114.86 -7.42
C SER A 120 -75.97 -115.54 -8.52
N GLY A 121 -75.37 -116.70 -8.23
CA GLY A 121 -74.49 -117.43 -9.14
C GLY A 121 -73.14 -116.75 -9.38
N HIS A 122 -72.75 -115.76 -8.56
CA HIS A 122 -71.51 -115.01 -8.75
C HIS A 122 -70.74 -114.85 -7.44
N CYS A 123 -69.57 -115.49 -7.39
CA CYS A 123 -68.61 -115.40 -6.31
C CYS A 123 -67.33 -114.72 -6.81
N GLN A 124 -66.95 -113.59 -6.20
CA GLN A 124 -65.67 -112.93 -6.48
C GLN A 124 -65.11 -112.33 -5.20
N ASN A 125 -63.79 -112.24 -5.06
CA ASN A 125 -63.13 -111.79 -3.83
C ASN A 125 -63.58 -112.52 -2.54
N GLY A 126 -64.10 -113.76 -2.70
CA GLY A 126 -64.58 -114.59 -1.60
C GLY A 126 -65.93 -114.16 -1.02
N PHE A 127 -66.71 -113.36 -1.75
CA PHE A 127 -68.06 -112.94 -1.36
C PHE A 127 -69.06 -113.10 -2.52
N CYS A 128 -70.30 -113.43 -2.18
CA CYS A 128 -71.41 -113.43 -3.13
C CYS A 128 -71.86 -112.00 -3.43
N CYS A 129 -72.09 -111.67 -4.70
CA CYS A 129 -72.74 -110.43 -5.09
C CYS A 129 -73.37 -110.56 -6.48
N ALA A 130 -74.27 -109.66 -6.84
CA ALA A 130 -74.94 -109.69 -8.14
C ALA A 130 -73.99 -109.70 -9.37
N SER A 131 -72.84 -109.00 -9.29
CA SER A 131 -71.82 -108.92 -10.36
C SER A 131 -70.59 -108.11 -9.92
N GLY A 132 -69.47 -108.23 -10.62
CA GLY A 132 -68.29 -107.38 -10.40
C GLY A 132 -67.53 -107.74 -9.11
N ASP A 133 -66.63 -106.86 -8.65
CA ASP A 133 -65.83 -107.18 -7.47
C ASP A 133 -66.70 -107.16 -6.20
N CYS A 134 -66.98 -108.35 -5.67
CA CYS A 134 -67.80 -108.50 -4.48
C CYS A 134 -67.04 -108.13 -3.21
N CYS A 135 -67.75 -107.62 -2.19
CA CYS A 135 -67.17 -107.20 -0.92
C CYS A 135 -68.14 -107.39 0.24
N GLY A 136 -67.60 -107.67 1.44
CA GLY A 136 -68.33 -107.54 2.70
C GLY A 136 -68.25 -106.11 3.26
N ASP A 137 -67.11 -105.46 3.07
CA ASP A 137 -66.86 -104.06 3.40
C ASP A 137 -65.79 -103.42 2.47
N ALA A 138 -65.59 -102.10 2.60
CA ALA A 138 -64.70 -101.33 1.72
C ALA A 138 -63.22 -101.77 1.74
N THR A 139 -62.76 -102.45 2.80
CA THR A 139 -61.38 -102.97 2.88
C THR A 139 -61.18 -104.24 2.05
N ASN A 140 -62.26 -104.90 1.65
CA ASN A 140 -62.21 -106.07 0.78
C ASN A 140 -62.10 -105.67 -0.71
N CYS A 141 -62.15 -104.37 -1.00
CA CYS A 141 -62.03 -103.86 -2.35
C CYS A 141 -60.58 -103.77 -2.81
N PRO A 142 -60.29 -104.10 -4.07
CA PRO A 142 -58.96 -103.93 -4.65
C PRO A 142 -58.42 -102.51 -4.51
N ALA A 143 -57.10 -102.36 -4.45
CA ALA A 143 -56.45 -101.05 -4.31
C ALA A 143 -56.76 -100.08 -5.47
N SER A 144 -57.22 -100.58 -6.62
CA SER A 144 -57.64 -99.76 -7.77
C SER A 144 -58.82 -98.82 -7.48
N TYR A 145 -59.55 -99.05 -6.38
CA TYR A 145 -60.66 -98.19 -5.95
C TYR A 145 -60.22 -97.04 -5.03
N SER A 146 -58.91 -96.82 -4.86
CA SER A 146 -58.35 -95.73 -4.05
C SER A 146 -57.06 -95.18 -4.66
N THR A 147 -56.75 -93.90 -4.40
CA THR A 147 -55.50 -93.24 -4.82
C THR A 147 -54.80 -92.61 -3.60
N PRO A 148 -53.46 -92.51 -3.58
CA PRO A 148 -52.75 -91.72 -2.56
C PRO A 148 -53.16 -90.25 -2.60
N ALA A 149 -53.02 -89.53 -1.48
CA ALA A 149 -53.29 -88.09 -1.44
C ALA A 149 -52.32 -87.31 -2.35
N VAL A 150 -52.83 -86.26 -3.00
CA VAL A 150 -52.08 -85.37 -3.88
C VAL A 150 -52.24 -83.92 -3.39
N CYS A 151 -51.14 -83.16 -3.34
CA CYS A 151 -51.19 -81.75 -3.02
C CYS A 151 -51.56 -80.96 -4.28
N GLU A 152 -52.84 -80.64 -4.45
CA GLU A 152 -53.32 -79.94 -5.64
C GLU A 152 -52.96 -78.45 -5.63
N THR A 153 -53.02 -77.82 -4.46
CA THR A 153 -52.81 -76.37 -4.31
C THR A 153 -51.75 -76.05 -3.25
N PRO A 154 -50.46 -76.02 -3.64
CA PRO A 154 -49.34 -75.72 -2.73
C PRO A 154 -49.51 -74.43 -1.93
N THR A 155 -50.03 -73.37 -2.55
CA THR A 155 -50.17 -72.04 -1.92
C THR A 155 -51.27 -71.98 -0.86
N SER A 156 -52.31 -72.80 -0.99
CA SER A 156 -53.37 -72.94 0.01
C SER A 156 -53.24 -74.19 0.87
N CYS A 157 -52.20 -74.99 0.65
CA CYS A 157 -51.97 -76.29 1.27
C CYS A 157 -53.19 -77.23 1.19
N GLN A 158 -53.96 -77.23 0.09
CA GLN A 158 -55.12 -78.13 -0.07
C GLN A 158 -54.79 -79.30 -1.00
N GLY A 159 -55.27 -80.48 -0.63
CA GLY A 159 -55.13 -81.72 -1.39
C GLY A 159 -56.33 -82.66 -1.25
N ASP A 160 -56.35 -83.70 -2.06
CA ASP A 160 -57.41 -84.70 -2.10
C ASP A 160 -56.88 -86.11 -2.41
N ARG A 161 -57.74 -87.11 -2.19
CA ARG A 161 -57.50 -88.52 -2.53
C ARG A 161 -58.79 -89.25 -2.84
N ASP A 162 -58.71 -90.37 -3.55
CA ASP A 162 -59.84 -91.27 -3.75
C ASP A 162 -59.83 -92.41 -2.72
N VAL A 163 -61.00 -92.79 -2.20
CA VAL A 163 -61.15 -93.88 -1.22
C VAL A 163 -62.11 -94.97 -1.70
N ALA A 164 -61.78 -96.23 -1.40
CA ALA A 164 -62.62 -97.37 -1.74
C ALA A 164 -63.91 -97.40 -0.90
N THR A 165 -65.00 -97.88 -1.50
CA THR A 165 -66.33 -98.03 -0.90
C THR A 165 -66.91 -99.40 -1.24
N CYS A 166 -67.76 -99.94 -0.36
CA CYS A 166 -68.50 -101.18 -0.61
C CYS A 166 -69.99 -100.90 -0.41
N VAL A 167 -70.76 -100.88 -1.50
CA VAL A 167 -72.19 -100.58 -1.50
C VAL A 167 -72.91 -101.70 -2.22
N SER A 168 -73.98 -102.23 -1.61
CA SER A 168 -74.70 -103.40 -2.14
C SER A 168 -73.77 -104.59 -2.43
N PHE A 169 -72.76 -104.79 -1.57
CA PHE A 169 -71.74 -105.83 -1.68
C PHE A 169 -70.87 -105.75 -2.95
N GLN A 170 -70.80 -104.57 -3.58
CA GLN A 170 -69.98 -104.28 -4.75
C GLN A 170 -69.00 -103.14 -4.46
N CYS A 171 -67.77 -103.28 -4.93
CA CYS A 171 -66.74 -102.27 -4.78
C CYS A 171 -66.95 -101.04 -5.67
N GLY A 172 -66.69 -99.86 -5.14
CA GLY A 172 -66.74 -98.58 -5.85
C GLY A 172 -65.74 -97.56 -5.30
N THR A 173 -65.59 -96.43 -5.99
CA THR A 173 -64.66 -95.35 -5.61
C THR A 173 -65.42 -94.09 -5.22
N MET A 174 -65.10 -93.51 -4.06
CA MET A 174 -65.49 -92.15 -3.71
C MET A 174 -64.34 -91.22 -4.08
N MET A 175 -64.56 -90.36 -5.08
CA MET A 175 -63.53 -89.47 -5.60
C MET A 175 -63.44 -88.15 -4.83
N GLY A 176 -62.23 -87.58 -4.75
CA GLY A 176 -62.00 -86.22 -4.27
C GLY A 176 -62.29 -86.00 -2.78
N VAL A 177 -61.94 -86.96 -1.93
CA VAL A 177 -62.02 -86.79 -0.47
C VAL A 177 -60.87 -85.89 -0.02
N ALA A 178 -61.20 -84.75 0.61
CA ALA A 178 -60.21 -83.80 1.11
C ALA A 178 -59.18 -84.47 2.05
N ASP A 179 -57.91 -84.34 1.69
CA ASP A 179 -56.77 -84.87 2.45
C ASP A 179 -55.51 -84.07 2.08
N ASP A 180 -55.18 -83.10 2.93
CA ASP A 180 -54.07 -82.17 2.70
C ASP A 180 -52.70 -82.77 3.05
N SER A 181 -52.64 -84.05 3.46
CA SER A 181 -51.42 -84.67 4.00
C SER A 181 -50.27 -84.77 3.00
N ALA A 182 -50.56 -84.67 1.70
CA ALA A 182 -49.54 -84.58 0.65
C ALA A 182 -48.88 -83.19 0.57
N CYS A 183 -49.47 -82.15 1.15
CA CYS A 183 -48.88 -80.82 1.27
C CYS A 183 -48.05 -80.74 2.56
N ASP A 184 -46.83 -81.27 2.53
CA ASP A 184 -45.95 -81.39 3.70
C ASP A 184 -45.05 -80.16 3.96
N SER A 185 -44.15 -80.25 4.93
CA SER A 185 -43.21 -79.18 5.29
C SER A 185 -42.16 -78.86 4.22
N ALA A 186 -42.06 -79.63 3.14
CA ALA A 186 -41.24 -79.29 1.99
C ALA A 186 -42.01 -78.45 0.95
N VAL A 187 -43.34 -78.37 1.05
CA VAL A 187 -44.17 -77.60 0.13
C VAL A 187 -44.20 -76.13 0.54
N LEU A 188 -43.64 -75.26 -0.30
CA LEU A 188 -43.64 -73.81 -0.12
C LEU A 188 -45.06 -73.27 -0.31
N ALA A 189 -45.64 -72.73 0.75
CA ALA A 189 -46.97 -72.15 0.74
C ALA A 189 -46.95 -70.65 0.46
N ASN A 190 -45.98 -69.93 1.04
CA ASN A 190 -45.85 -68.49 0.87
C ASN A 190 -44.39 -68.04 0.92
N ASP A 191 -43.95 -67.37 -0.14
CA ASP A 191 -42.65 -66.71 -0.24
C ASP A 191 -42.77 -65.30 0.38
N CYS A 192 -42.30 -65.15 1.61
CA CYS A 192 -42.56 -63.97 2.43
C CYS A 192 -41.58 -62.80 2.17
N GLY A 193 -40.82 -62.85 1.07
CA GLY A 193 -39.97 -61.76 0.61
C GLY A 193 -38.74 -61.56 1.49
N LEU A 194 -38.75 -60.55 2.34
CA LEU A 194 -37.65 -60.25 3.29
C LEU A 194 -37.86 -60.91 4.66
N TYR A 195 -38.96 -61.64 4.82
CA TYR A 195 -39.26 -62.44 5.99
C TYR A 195 -39.13 -63.93 5.65
N PRO A 196 -38.83 -64.79 6.65
CA PRO A 196 -38.74 -66.22 6.45
C PRO A 196 -39.98 -66.82 5.76
N SER A 197 -39.73 -67.54 4.67
CA SER A 197 -40.73 -68.27 3.89
C SER A 197 -41.56 -69.25 4.75
N ARG A 198 -42.83 -69.43 4.40
CA ARG A 198 -43.76 -70.34 5.08
C ARG A 198 -44.06 -71.59 4.25
N PHE A 199 -44.05 -72.74 4.92
CA PHE A 199 -44.30 -74.06 4.33
C PHE A 199 -45.56 -74.67 4.92
N CYS A 200 -46.17 -75.62 4.20
CA CYS A 200 -47.30 -76.39 4.71
C CYS A 200 -46.89 -77.27 5.91
N THR A 201 -47.86 -77.80 6.65
CA THR A 201 -47.63 -78.57 7.88
C THR A 201 -47.67 -80.09 7.69
N GLY A 202 -48.27 -80.57 6.60
CA GLY A 202 -48.52 -82.00 6.36
C GLY A 202 -49.69 -82.59 7.14
N ALA A 203 -50.50 -81.77 7.83
CA ALA A 203 -51.73 -82.24 8.45
C ALA A 203 -52.78 -82.62 7.39
N THR A 204 -53.67 -83.57 7.70
CA THR A 204 -54.75 -84.01 6.80
C THR A 204 -55.81 -82.94 6.52
N ASN A 205 -55.86 -81.89 7.34
CA ASN A 205 -56.64 -80.68 7.14
C ASN A 205 -55.84 -79.49 7.67
N GLN A 206 -55.49 -78.55 6.81
CA GLN A 206 -54.69 -77.38 7.15
C GLN A 206 -55.15 -76.12 6.42
N THR A 207 -54.80 -74.96 6.99
CA THR A 207 -55.10 -73.65 6.41
C THR A 207 -53.82 -72.98 5.91
N PRO A 208 -53.91 -72.07 4.91
CA PRO A 208 -52.74 -71.39 4.36
C PRO A 208 -51.99 -70.59 5.43
N PRO A 209 -50.67 -70.74 5.58
CA PRO A 209 -49.89 -69.96 6.54
C PRO A 209 -49.69 -68.51 6.08
N SER A 210 -49.75 -67.57 7.02
CA SER A 210 -49.55 -66.13 6.75
C SER A 210 -48.09 -65.70 6.98
N CYS A 211 -47.61 -64.81 6.13
CA CYS A 211 -46.32 -64.16 6.33
C CYS A 211 -46.33 -63.23 7.54
N PRO A 212 -45.22 -63.13 8.29
CA PRO A 212 -44.99 -61.99 9.17
C PRO A 212 -45.07 -60.69 8.39
N SER A 213 -45.54 -59.63 9.04
CA SER A 213 -45.59 -58.28 8.47
C SER A 213 -44.79 -57.28 9.30
N SER A 214 -44.13 -57.74 10.35
CA SER A 214 -43.30 -56.94 11.24
C SER A 214 -42.23 -57.82 11.87
N CYS A 215 -41.14 -57.21 12.28
CA CYS A 215 -40.06 -57.84 13.02
C CYS A 215 -39.79 -57.06 14.31
N THR A 216 -39.14 -57.71 15.28
CA THR A 216 -38.57 -57.02 16.46
C THR A 216 -37.06 -57.23 16.61
N ALA A 217 -36.48 -58.10 15.80
CA ALA A 217 -35.05 -58.40 15.75
C ALA A 217 -34.67 -58.92 14.36
N ASP A 218 -33.40 -58.74 13.96
CA ASP A 218 -32.89 -59.13 12.64
C ASP A 218 -33.01 -60.62 12.36
N SER A 219 -32.98 -61.47 13.40
CA SER A 219 -33.19 -62.91 13.25
C SER A 219 -34.58 -63.30 12.73
N GLU A 220 -35.51 -62.36 12.70
CA GLU A 220 -36.87 -62.52 12.16
C GLU A 220 -36.97 -62.12 10.68
N CYS A 221 -35.86 -61.66 10.08
CA CYS A 221 -35.69 -61.34 8.68
C CYS A 221 -34.86 -62.41 7.97
N ASP A 222 -34.95 -62.47 6.65
CA ASP A 222 -34.09 -63.32 5.84
C ASP A 222 -32.65 -62.81 5.83
N GLY A 223 -31.66 -63.67 5.55
CA GLY A 223 -30.24 -63.36 5.75
C GLY A 223 -29.62 -62.27 4.86
N ASN A 224 -30.42 -61.58 4.05
CA ASN A 224 -30.06 -60.40 3.27
C ASN A 224 -30.87 -59.15 3.69
N ALA A 225 -31.48 -59.21 4.87
CA ALA A 225 -32.32 -58.21 5.46
C ALA A 225 -32.15 -58.15 6.98
N HIS A 226 -32.40 -56.98 7.55
CA HIS A 226 -32.41 -56.73 9.00
C HIS A 226 -33.72 -56.04 9.39
N CYS A 227 -33.94 -55.91 10.69
CA CYS A 227 -35.15 -55.30 11.21
C CYS A 227 -34.95 -53.81 11.48
N ASP A 228 -35.43 -52.95 10.58
CA ASP A 228 -35.42 -51.51 10.77
C ASP A 228 -36.84 -50.98 11.02
N LEU A 229 -37.01 -50.23 12.11
CA LEU A 229 -38.29 -49.63 12.54
C LEU A 229 -39.48 -50.59 12.52
N GLY A 230 -39.23 -51.87 12.80
CA GLY A 230 -40.24 -52.93 12.88
C GLY A 230 -40.60 -53.58 11.54
N MET A 231 -39.84 -53.32 10.48
CA MET A 231 -40.00 -53.91 9.14
C MET A 231 -38.68 -54.51 8.66
N CYS A 232 -38.72 -55.68 8.02
CA CYS A 232 -37.52 -56.21 7.38
C CYS A 232 -37.15 -55.37 6.15
N THR A 233 -35.94 -54.82 6.14
CA THR A 233 -35.35 -53.96 5.10
C THR A 233 -34.11 -54.64 4.53
N VAL A 234 -33.78 -54.36 3.27
CA VAL A 234 -32.62 -54.98 2.61
C VAL A 234 -31.32 -54.40 3.18
N ASP A 235 -30.34 -55.26 3.43
CA ASP A 235 -29.00 -54.83 3.85
C ASP A 235 -28.31 -54.02 2.75
N LEU A 236 -27.68 -52.93 3.14
CA LEU A 236 -27.04 -51.95 2.28
C LEU A 236 -25.61 -52.38 1.91
N PRO A 237 -25.16 -52.11 0.67
CA PRO A 237 -23.79 -52.38 0.25
C PRO A 237 -22.79 -51.40 0.87
N ASP A 238 -21.51 -51.79 0.89
CA ASP A 238 -20.41 -50.94 1.36
C ASP A 238 -20.41 -49.54 0.70
N GLY A 239 -20.16 -48.50 1.50
CA GLY A 239 -20.22 -47.10 1.12
C GLY A 239 -21.62 -46.47 1.24
N SER A 240 -22.65 -47.26 1.55
CA SER A 240 -23.99 -46.72 1.88
C SER A 240 -24.00 -46.16 3.30
N ALA A 241 -24.86 -45.17 3.54
CA ALA A 241 -25.07 -44.64 4.88
C ALA A 241 -25.79 -45.67 5.75
N CYS A 242 -25.37 -45.79 7.00
CA CYS A 242 -25.97 -46.66 8.02
C CYS A 242 -25.96 -45.93 9.36
N ASP A 243 -26.85 -46.32 10.26
CA ASP A 243 -26.79 -45.95 11.67
C ASP A 243 -26.47 -47.14 12.58
N GLU A 244 -26.73 -48.37 12.11
CA GLU A 244 -26.45 -49.60 12.84
C GLU A 244 -25.71 -50.65 11.99
N ALA A 245 -25.01 -51.57 12.65
CA ALA A 245 -24.17 -52.56 11.97
C ALA A 245 -24.98 -53.56 11.13
N SER A 246 -26.23 -53.80 11.53
CA SER A 246 -27.23 -54.61 10.85
C SER A 246 -27.61 -54.06 9.49
N ASP A 247 -27.50 -52.75 9.27
CA ASP A 247 -27.83 -52.12 8.00
C ASP A 247 -26.90 -52.57 6.87
N CYS A 248 -25.76 -53.16 7.19
CA CYS A 248 -24.69 -53.41 6.26
C CYS A 248 -24.59 -54.89 5.91
N VAL A 249 -24.44 -55.20 4.62
CA VAL A 249 -24.19 -56.58 4.14
C VAL A 249 -22.96 -57.20 4.82
N THR A 250 -21.98 -56.38 5.21
CA THR A 250 -20.76 -56.80 5.92
C THR A 250 -20.93 -56.93 7.44
N GLY A 251 -22.04 -56.44 7.99
CA GLY A 251 -22.28 -56.42 9.44
C GLY A 251 -21.45 -55.40 10.21
N HIS A 252 -20.90 -54.37 9.55
CA HIS A 252 -20.08 -53.33 10.20
C HIS A 252 -20.44 -51.93 9.69
N CYS A 253 -21.02 -51.15 10.60
CA CYS A 253 -21.33 -49.74 10.42
C CYS A 253 -20.44 -48.91 11.34
N GLN A 254 -19.63 -48.03 10.77
CA GLN A 254 -18.81 -47.09 11.53
C GLN A 254 -18.70 -45.79 10.76
N ASN A 255 -18.61 -44.67 11.48
CA ASN A 255 -18.55 -43.35 10.86
C ASN A 255 -19.76 -43.05 9.93
N GLY A 256 -20.89 -43.73 10.19
CA GLY A 256 -22.15 -43.57 9.45
C GLY A 256 -22.19 -44.25 8.07
N PHE A 257 -21.22 -45.12 7.76
CA PHE A 257 -21.19 -45.85 6.48
C PHE A 257 -20.90 -47.35 6.67
N CYS A 258 -21.32 -48.15 5.68
CA CYS A 258 -21.05 -49.59 5.64
C CYS A 258 -19.67 -49.88 5.06
N CYS A 259 -18.91 -50.77 5.69
CA CYS A 259 -17.68 -51.32 5.14
C CYS A 259 -17.30 -52.63 5.82
N ALA A 260 -16.23 -53.30 5.39
CA ALA A 260 -15.82 -54.57 5.99
C ALA A 260 -15.25 -54.46 7.43
N SER A 261 -14.68 -53.32 7.82
CA SER A 261 -14.10 -53.04 9.15
C SER A 261 -13.51 -51.63 9.24
N GLY A 262 -13.17 -51.14 10.43
CA GLY A 262 -12.50 -49.83 10.59
C GLY A 262 -13.44 -48.64 10.35
N ASP A 263 -12.89 -47.44 10.15
CA ASP A 263 -13.71 -46.25 9.87
C ASP A 263 -14.20 -46.28 8.42
N CYS A 264 -15.51 -46.44 8.23
CA CYS A 264 -16.12 -46.53 6.91
C CYS A 264 -16.39 -45.14 6.30
N CYS A 265 -16.46 -45.07 4.98
CA CYS A 265 -16.68 -43.84 4.24
C CYS A 265 -17.30 -44.12 2.87
N ALA A 266 -17.91 -43.09 2.25
CA ALA A 266 -18.28 -43.10 0.84
C ALA A 266 -17.31 -42.25 0.00
N ALA A 267 -16.73 -41.21 0.60
CA ALA A 267 -15.80 -40.28 0.01
C ALA A 267 -14.72 -39.85 1.03
N GLY A 268 -13.60 -39.29 0.53
CA GLY A 268 -12.51 -38.84 1.41
C GLY A 268 -12.95 -37.78 2.44
N THR A 269 -13.98 -36.99 2.14
CA THR A 269 -14.55 -35.99 3.06
C THR A 269 -15.24 -36.59 4.28
N ASP A 270 -15.64 -37.86 4.22
CA ASP A 270 -16.26 -38.55 5.35
C ASP A 270 -15.21 -38.98 6.37
N CYS A 271 -13.94 -38.99 5.99
CA CYS A 271 -12.84 -39.44 6.84
C CYS A 271 -12.36 -38.31 7.76
N PRO A 272 -12.26 -38.56 9.09
CA PRO A 272 -11.78 -37.56 10.04
C PRO A 272 -10.38 -37.04 9.68
N ALA A 273 -10.29 -35.74 9.37
CA ALA A 273 -9.04 -35.10 8.95
C ALA A 273 -7.92 -35.15 10.01
N ALA A 274 -8.27 -35.22 11.29
CA ALA A 274 -7.29 -35.32 12.37
C ALA A 274 -6.59 -36.69 12.46
N THR A 275 -7.20 -37.75 11.89
CA THR A 275 -6.67 -39.12 11.94
C THR A 275 -6.10 -39.54 10.59
N TYR A 276 -6.77 -39.14 9.51
CA TYR A 276 -6.47 -39.59 8.14
C TYR A 276 -5.94 -38.46 7.24
N GLY A 277 -5.71 -37.28 7.81
CA GLY A 277 -5.06 -36.16 7.14
C GLY A 277 -3.84 -35.71 7.93
N GLU A 278 -2.91 -35.08 7.22
CA GLU A 278 -1.78 -34.38 7.84
C GLU A 278 -1.80 -32.94 7.33
N PRO A 279 -1.74 -31.92 8.20
CA PRO A 279 -1.67 -30.53 7.76
C PRO A 279 -0.42 -30.29 6.90
N SER A 280 -0.42 -29.20 6.13
CA SER A 280 0.77 -28.84 5.36
C SER A 280 1.97 -28.59 6.27
N VAL A 281 3.05 -29.33 6.01
CA VAL A 281 4.35 -29.17 6.66
C VAL A 281 5.34 -28.68 5.60
N CYS A 282 6.14 -27.68 5.98
CA CYS A 282 7.18 -27.18 5.09
C CYS A 282 8.30 -28.20 4.93
N SER A 283 8.52 -28.66 3.71
CA SER A 283 9.60 -29.57 3.33
C SER A 283 10.93 -28.82 3.21
N SER A 284 10.88 -27.60 2.69
CA SER A 284 12.05 -26.74 2.47
C SER A 284 11.66 -25.27 2.53
N ALA A 285 12.14 -24.58 3.57
CA ALA A 285 11.98 -23.13 3.69
C ALA A 285 12.69 -22.40 2.53
N ALA A 286 13.85 -22.87 2.08
CA ALA A 286 14.64 -22.23 1.04
C ALA A 286 13.89 -22.13 -0.30
N THR A 287 13.08 -23.13 -0.63
CA THR A 287 12.29 -23.19 -1.87
C THR A 287 10.80 -22.94 -1.64
N CYS A 288 10.39 -22.65 -0.40
CA CYS A 288 8.98 -22.57 0.01
C CYS A 288 8.14 -23.77 -0.44
N GLN A 289 8.72 -24.98 -0.45
CA GLN A 289 7.98 -26.17 -0.88
C GLN A 289 7.50 -26.94 0.34
N GLY A 290 6.21 -27.25 0.36
CA GLY A 290 5.52 -27.96 1.44
C GLY A 290 4.64 -29.07 0.90
N GLN A 291 4.29 -30.01 1.77
CA GLN A 291 3.38 -31.09 1.43
C GLN A 291 2.41 -31.35 2.56
N ARG A 292 1.20 -31.78 2.20
CA ARG A 292 0.17 -32.25 3.13
C ARG A 292 -0.39 -33.59 2.68
N ARG A 293 -1.25 -34.19 3.50
CA ARG A 293 -2.01 -35.38 3.11
C ARG A 293 -3.48 -35.16 3.37
N ASP A 294 -4.28 -35.39 2.33
CA ASP A 294 -5.74 -35.36 2.42
C ASP A 294 -6.29 -36.72 2.87
N PRO A 295 -7.35 -36.75 3.68
CA PRO A 295 -8.08 -37.98 3.95
C PRO A 295 -8.62 -38.61 2.67
N MET A 296 -8.49 -39.93 2.55
CA MET A 296 -8.97 -40.67 1.39
C MET A 296 -9.84 -41.84 1.82
N CYS A 297 -10.94 -42.03 1.08
CA CYS A 297 -11.71 -43.26 1.12
C CYS A 297 -11.15 -44.23 0.06
N ASN A 298 -10.75 -45.42 0.49
CA ASN A 298 -10.15 -46.40 -0.41
C ASN A 298 -11.23 -47.16 -1.21
N ALA A 299 -10.81 -48.05 -2.11
CA ALA A 299 -11.73 -48.84 -2.93
C ALA A 299 -12.56 -49.87 -2.13
N THR A 300 -12.23 -50.09 -0.84
CA THR A 300 -12.98 -50.94 0.09
C THR A 300 -13.82 -50.11 1.07
N ASN A 301 -14.07 -48.83 0.76
CA ASN A 301 -14.89 -47.91 1.54
C ASN A 301 -14.39 -47.69 2.98
N GLN A 302 -13.08 -47.74 3.17
CA GLN A 302 -12.41 -47.51 4.45
C GLN A 302 -11.52 -46.27 4.39
N CYS A 303 -11.53 -45.51 5.47
CA CYS A 303 -10.69 -44.35 5.63
C CYS A 303 -9.21 -44.73 5.75
N GLN A 304 -8.38 -44.03 5.00
CA GLN A 304 -6.94 -44.17 5.04
C GLN A 304 -6.24 -42.83 4.82
N LEU A 305 -4.96 -42.78 5.21
CA LEU A 305 -4.10 -41.63 4.95
C LEU A 305 -3.85 -41.50 3.45
N GLY A 306 -4.17 -40.34 2.88
CA GLY A 306 -3.97 -40.10 1.45
C GLY A 306 -2.52 -39.91 1.04
N GLY A 307 -2.32 -39.80 -0.28
CA GLY A 307 -1.04 -39.47 -0.88
C GLY A 307 -0.54 -38.08 -0.48
N LEU A 308 0.75 -37.82 -0.75
CA LEU A 308 1.30 -36.47 -0.61
C LEU A 308 0.68 -35.57 -1.69
N VAL A 309 0.17 -34.43 -1.25
CA VAL A 309 -0.32 -33.35 -2.10
C VAL A 309 0.59 -32.16 -1.88
N ASP A 310 1.09 -31.59 -2.97
CA ASP A 310 1.89 -30.37 -2.90
C ASP A 310 1.02 -29.23 -2.34
N ASP A 311 1.45 -28.68 -1.22
CA ASP A 311 0.82 -27.55 -0.57
C ASP A 311 1.86 -26.77 0.22
N ASP A 312 2.22 -25.61 -0.31
CA ASP A 312 3.29 -24.77 0.21
C ASP A 312 2.86 -23.89 1.40
N SER A 313 1.58 -23.93 1.78
CA SER A 313 1.04 -23.05 2.83
C SER A 313 1.67 -23.28 4.21
N GLY A 314 2.16 -24.48 4.48
CA GLY A 314 2.90 -24.83 5.69
C GLY A 314 4.26 -24.14 5.82
N CYS A 315 4.78 -23.53 4.76
CA CYS A 315 6.00 -22.72 4.80
C CYS A 315 5.75 -21.26 5.20
N ALA A 316 4.50 -20.81 5.35
CA ALA A 316 4.15 -19.41 5.56
C ALA A 316 4.95 -18.76 6.71
N GLY A 317 5.54 -17.59 6.43
CA GLY A 317 6.32 -16.81 7.39
C GLY A 317 7.77 -17.27 7.58
N LEU A 318 8.16 -18.41 7.02
CA LEU A 318 9.57 -18.83 7.00
C LEU A 318 10.37 -17.98 6.00
N GLN A 319 11.56 -17.57 6.42
CA GLN A 319 12.51 -16.89 5.55
C GLN A 319 13.09 -17.88 4.54
N SER A 320 12.86 -17.63 3.25
CA SER A 320 13.34 -18.48 2.16
C SER A 320 14.71 -18.05 1.67
N ASN A 321 14.89 -16.75 1.45
CA ASN A 321 16.15 -16.19 0.99
C ASN A 321 16.37 -14.84 1.67
N ALA A 322 17.57 -14.62 2.20
CA ALA A 322 17.95 -13.37 2.84
C ALA A 322 18.16 -12.21 1.86
N CYS A 323 18.28 -12.47 0.55
CA CYS A 323 18.43 -11.45 -0.50
C CYS A 323 19.57 -10.42 -0.28
N GLY A 324 20.53 -10.72 0.61
CA GLY A 324 21.69 -9.88 0.86
C GLY A 324 21.34 -8.59 1.59
N LEU A 325 21.32 -7.48 0.85
CA LEU A 325 21.02 -6.13 1.36
C LEU A 325 19.60 -5.66 1.01
N TYR A 326 18.81 -6.53 0.37
CA TYR A 326 17.43 -6.30 0.03
C TYR A 326 16.51 -7.08 0.98
N PRO A 327 15.28 -6.61 1.21
CA PRO A 327 14.30 -7.31 2.02
C PRO A 327 14.22 -8.80 1.69
N ALA A 328 14.38 -9.62 2.72
CA ALA A 328 14.33 -11.06 2.61
C ALA A 328 13.00 -11.53 2.01
N VAL A 329 13.06 -12.54 1.15
CA VAL A 329 11.86 -13.20 0.62
C VAL A 329 11.38 -14.20 1.66
N ALA A 330 10.19 -13.97 2.19
CA ALA A 330 9.48 -14.92 3.04
C ALA A 330 8.48 -15.74 2.22
N CYS A 331 8.29 -16.98 2.63
CA CYS A 331 7.22 -17.81 2.09
C CYS A 331 5.85 -17.26 2.50
N THR A 332 4.91 -17.31 1.57
CA THR A 332 3.52 -16.86 1.76
C THR A 332 2.63 -18.02 2.20
N SER A 333 1.36 -17.75 2.48
CA SER A 333 0.34 -18.77 2.76
C SER A 333 -0.29 -19.36 1.49
N ALA A 334 0.27 -19.10 0.31
CA ALA A 334 -0.22 -19.67 -0.94
C ALA A 334 0.05 -21.18 -0.98
N MET A 335 -0.94 -21.94 -1.45
CA MET A 335 -0.84 -23.40 -1.61
C MET A 335 0.17 -23.81 -2.70
N SER A 336 0.53 -22.91 -3.61
CA SER A 336 1.55 -23.15 -4.62
C SER A 336 2.43 -21.92 -4.78
N GLN A 337 3.74 -22.10 -4.66
CA GLN A 337 4.78 -21.09 -4.67
C GLN A 337 5.92 -21.52 -5.61
N SER A 338 6.59 -20.54 -6.21
CA SER A 338 7.77 -20.82 -7.05
C SER A 338 8.89 -21.42 -6.20
N PRO A 339 9.53 -22.52 -6.63
CA PRO A 339 10.74 -23.01 -5.97
C PRO A 339 11.97 -22.13 -6.27
N ASP A 340 11.93 -21.35 -7.35
CA ASP A 340 12.96 -20.35 -7.64
C ASP A 340 12.67 -19.08 -6.85
N GLN A 341 13.27 -19.04 -5.66
CA GLN A 341 13.12 -17.95 -4.72
C GLN A 341 14.23 -16.90 -4.88
N MET A 342 15.32 -17.25 -5.57
CA MET A 342 16.42 -16.32 -5.85
C MET A 342 15.98 -15.23 -6.83
N SER A 343 15.18 -15.56 -7.83
CA SER A 343 14.64 -14.59 -8.80
C SER A 343 13.60 -13.63 -8.23
N ARG A 344 13.13 -13.88 -7.00
CA ARG A 344 12.21 -13.00 -6.28
C ARG A 344 12.90 -11.94 -5.45
N CYS A 345 14.20 -12.09 -5.18
CA CYS A 345 14.97 -11.03 -4.55
C CYS A 345 14.94 -9.79 -5.44
N ALA A 346 14.63 -8.64 -4.84
CA ALA A 346 14.83 -7.38 -5.51
C ALA A 346 16.33 -7.22 -5.83
N MET A 347 16.64 -6.72 -7.02
CA MET A 347 18.01 -6.39 -7.43
C MET A 347 18.18 -4.89 -7.71
N ALA A 348 17.13 -4.12 -7.46
CA ALA A 348 17.12 -2.68 -7.60
C ALA A 348 16.25 -2.05 -6.52
N CYS A 349 16.54 -0.80 -6.20
CA CYS A 349 15.81 0.04 -5.25
C CYS A 349 15.53 1.40 -5.89
N ALA A 350 14.44 2.05 -5.49
CA ALA A 350 14.13 3.43 -5.87
C ALA A 350 14.39 4.40 -4.70
N SER A 351 14.33 3.90 -3.47
CA SER A 351 14.58 4.63 -2.24
C SER A 351 15.26 3.74 -1.21
N SER A 352 15.89 4.34 -0.21
CA SER A 352 16.52 3.57 0.89
C SER A 352 15.52 2.77 1.75
N GLY A 353 14.20 2.96 1.57
CA GLY A 353 13.19 2.11 2.19
C GLY A 353 13.00 0.75 1.50
N ASP A 354 13.55 0.58 0.29
CA ASP A 354 13.50 -0.67 -0.47
C ASP A 354 14.69 -1.60 -0.12
N CYS A 355 15.56 -1.17 0.80
CA CYS A 355 16.73 -1.90 1.27
C CYS A 355 16.55 -2.36 2.72
N ASP A 356 17.34 -3.33 3.16
CA ASP A 356 17.37 -3.75 4.56
C ASP A 356 17.83 -2.62 5.49
N SER A 357 17.52 -2.75 6.78
CA SER A 357 17.80 -1.72 7.80
C SER A 357 19.28 -1.28 7.90
N GLY A 358 20.22 -2.12 7.48
CA GLY A 358 21.65 -1.83 7.40
C GLY A 358 22.13 -1.31 6.04
N ALA A 359 21.23 -1.03 5.09
CA ALA A 359 21.55 -0.66 3.73
C ALA A 359 20.77 0.61 3.27
N PHE A 360 21.24 1.21 2.19
CA PHE A 360 20.62 2.37 1.55
C PHE A 360 20.63 2.21 0.04
N CYS A 361 19.76 2.94 -0.65
CA CYS A 361 19.73 2.91 -2.10
C CYS A 361 20.73 3.90 -2.70
N ASN A 362 21.74 3.40 -3.40
CA ASN A 362 22.75 4.24 -4.03
C ASN A 362 22.25 4.85 -5.35
N ALA A 363 23.06 5.75 -5.93
CA ALA A 363 22.68 6.47 -7.16
C ALA A 363 22.54 5.56 -8.40
N MET A 364 23.06 4.33 -8.34
CA MET A 364 22.90 3.33 -9.40
C MET A 364 21.63 2.48 -9.23
N GLY A 365 20.81 2.77 -8.20
CA GLY A 365 19.60 2.03 -7.89
C GLY A 365 19.87 0.67 -7.25
N GLN A 366 20.98 0.52 -6.53
CA GLN A 366 21.35 -0.73 -5.85
C GLN A 366 21.44 -0.53 -4.33
N CYS A 367 21.00 -1.53 -3.57
CA CYS A 367 21.17 -1.51 -2.12
C CYS A 367 22.65 -1.75 -1.75
N GLU A 368 23.22 -0.81 -1.02
CA GLU A 368 24.60 -0.81 -0.55
C GLU A 368 24.60 -0.68 0.98
N ALA A 369 25.57 -1.30 1.65
CA ALA A 369 25.65 -1.25 3.11
C ALA A 369 25.86 0.20 3.57
N ARG A 370 25.18 0.59 4.63
CA ARG A 370 25.36 1.90 5.24
C ARG A 370 26.75 1.99 5.89
N GLY A 371 27.39 3.14 5.74
CA GLY A 371 28.66 3.47 6.38
C GLY A 371 28.53 3.52 7.90
N MET A 372 29.52 2.96 8.58
CA MET A 372 29.70 3.04 10.02
C MET A 372 30.27 4.40 10.41
N LEU A 373 30.40 4.62 11.73
CA LEU A 373 31.01 5.83 12.29
C LEU A 373 32.39 6.13 11.65
N GLY A 374 32.52 7.29 11.01
CA GLY A 374 33.75 7.75 10.36
C GLY A 374 33.90 7.38 8.88
N ASP A 375 32.99 6.58 8.32
CA ASP A 375 32.98 6.27 6.89
C ASP A 375 32.57 7.50 6.06
N ALA A 376 33.05 7.55 4.81
CA ALA A 376 32.72 8.64 3.89
C ALA A 376 31.24 8.58 3.47
N CYS A 377 30.61 9.76 3.35
CA CYS A 377 29.23 9.88 2.91
C CYS A 377 29.02 11.19 2.12
N THR A 378 27.98 11.23 1.30
CA THR A 378 27.48 12.42 0.62
C THR A 378 26.06 12.79 1.06
N ALA A 379 25.36 11.89 1.77
CA ALA A 379 24.04 12.12 2.32
C ALA A 379 23.81 11.28 3.59
N THR A 380 22.98 11.78 4.53
CA THR A 380 22.69 11.09 5.80
C THR A 380 22.10 9.69 5.61
N ALA A 381 21.38 9.46 4.51
CA ALA A 381 20.83 8.14 4.20
C ALA A 381 21.89 7.05 4.00
N GLN A 382 23.15 7.42 3.75
CA GLN A 382 24.26 6.50 3.55
C GLN A 382 24.87 6.02 4.86
N CYS A 383 24.55 6.65 5.99
CA CYS A 383 25.10 6.32 7.29
C CYS A 383 24.18 5.37 8.06
N GLU A 384 24.75 4.60 8.98
CA GLU A 384 24.00 3.72 9.87
C GLU A 384 22.94 4.50 10.67
N SER A 385 21.87 3.82 11.08
CA SER A 385 20.78 4.45 11.81
C SER A 385 21.30 5.14 13.08
N GLY A 386 20.95 6.42 13.26
CA GLY A 386 21.44 7.26 14.36
C GLY A 386 22.67 8.11 14.02
N LEU A 387 23.30 7.91 12.86
CA LEU A 387 24.38 8.75 12.36
C LEU A 387 23.87 9.79 11.36
N SER A 388 24.55 10.93 11.27
CA SER A 388 24.28 11.99 10.30
C SER A 388 25.48 12.19 9.38
N CYS A 389 25.25 12.43 8.09
CA CYS A 389 26.36 12.76 7.20
C CYS A 389 26.74 14.22 7.40
N VAL A 390 27.89 14.47 8.03
CA VAL A 390 28.41 15.81 8.33
C VAL A 390 29.87 15.86 7.88
N ASP A 391 30.26 16.94 7.20
CA ASP A 391 31.61 17.13 6.65
C ASP A 391 32.12 15.99 5.74
N GLY A 392 31.18 15.30 5.08
CA GLY A 392 31.46 14.18 4.18
C GLY A 392 31.76 12.85 4.89
N VAL A 393 31.49 12.74 6.20
CA VAL A 393 31.67 11.52 6.98
C VAL A 393 30.46 11.21 7.87
N CYS A 394 30.28 9.94 8.23
CA CYS A 394 29.17 9.48 9.06
C CYS A 394 29.43 9.76 10.54
N CYS A 395 28.65 10.68 11.11
CA CYS A 395 28.91 11.32 12.39
C CYS A 395 27.93 10.90 13.47
N SER A 396 28.44 10.78 14.70
CA SER A 396 27.62 10.51 15.89
C SER A 396 26.64 11.65 16.23
N SER A 397 26.83 12.85 15.68
CA SER A 397 25.92 13.99 15.85
C SER A 397 26.05 15.00 14.71
N ALA A 398 25.21 16.03 14.72
CA ALA A 398 25.16 17.07 13.68
C ALA A 398 26.28 18.14 13.78
N CYS A 399 27.24 17.99 14.69
CA CYS A 399 28.35 18.93 14.93
C CYS A 399 27.93 20.42 14.98
N THR A 400 26.83 20.75 15.68
CA THR A 400 26.26 22.11 15.69
C THR A 400 27.02 23.12 16.57
N GLY A 401 28.11 22.70 17.24
CA GLY A 401 28.93 23.60 18.04
C GLY A 401 29.89 24.41 17.18
N THR A 402 30.24 25.62 17.63
CA THR A 402 31.24 26.45 16.94
C THR A 402 32.57 25.74 16.85
N CYS A 403 33.22 25.80 15.68
CA CYS A 403 34.53 25.20 15.45
C CYS A 403 34.55 23.69 15.67
N MET A 404 33.46 23.00 15.35
CA MET A 404 33.38 21.54 15.40
C MET A 404 33.31 20.98 13.99
N ALA A 405 34.13 19.98 13.72
CA ALA A 405 34.01 19.19 12.51
C ALA A 405 34.03 17.71 12.85
N CYS A 406 33.48 16.92 11.95
CA CYS A 406 33.42 15.47 12.09
C CYS A 406 34.51 14.74 11.30
N ASN A 407 35.09 15.42 10.32
CA ASN A 407 36.14 14.90 9.46
C ASN A 407 37.54 15.25 9.96
N VAL A 408 37.68 15.61 11.24
CA VAL A 408 38.99 15.91 11.86
C VAL A 408 39.87 14.64 11.80
N PRO A 409 41.08 14.71 11.24
CA PRO A 409 42.00 13.58 11.20
C PRO A 409 42.21 12.98 12.60
N SER A 410 42.20 11.65 12.69
CA SER A 410 42.26 10.89 13.96
C SER A 410 41.04 10.97 14.87
N SER A 411 39.95 11.63 14.46
CA SER A 411 38.65 11.64 15.16
C SER A 411 37.46 11.47 14.21
N LEU A 412 37.69 10.85 13.05
CA LEU A 412 36.66 10.64 12.02
C LEU A 412 35.37 10.05 12.62
N GLY A 413 34.24 10.69 12.31
CA GLY A 413 32.91 10.29 12.78
C GLY A 413 32.54 10.83 14.17
N THR A 414 33.47 11.41 14.91
CA THR A 414 33.20 12.05 16.21
C THR A 414 33.37 13.56 16.07
N CYS A 415 32.33 14.32 16.41
CA CYS A 415 32.42 15.78 16.42
C CYS A 415 33.42 16.24 17.48
N THR A 416 34.57 16.74 17.05
CA THR A 416 35.61 17.32 17.91
C THR A 416 35.92 18.73 17.46
N PHE A 417 36.60 19.49 18.33
CA PHE A 417 37.03 20.83 17.96
C PHE A 417 38.09 20.74 16.85
N VAL A 418 37.91 21.54 15.80
CA VAL A 418 38.91 21.64 14.73
C VAL A 418 40.22 22.20 15.31
N PRO A 419 41.38 21.76 14.79
CA PRO A 419 42.67 22.24 15.26
C PRO A 419 42.81 23.77 15.20
N SER A 420 43.57 24.33 16.14
CA SER A 420 43.88 25.76 16.17
C SER A 420 44.45 26.23 14.82
N GLY A 421 44.00 27.39 14.35
CA GLY A 421 44.47 27.99 13.11
C GLY A 421 43.73 27.52 11.84
N THR A 422 42.72 26.66 11.98
CA THR A 422 41.85 26.23 10.85
C THR A 422 40.41 26.72 11.02
N ASP A 423 39.72 27.00 9.92
CA ASP A 423 38.27 27.31 9.88
C ASP A 423 37.65 26.69 8.61
N PRO A 424 37.48 25.36 8.55
CA PRO A 424 37.06 24.69 7.31
C PRO A 424 35.62 24.97 6.90
N ALA A 425 34.72 25.26 7.85
CA ALA A 425 33.31 25.51 7.60
C ALA A 425 32.94 27.00 7.65
N GLY A 426 33.91 27.89 7.89
CA GLY A 426 33.73 29.34 7.80
C GLY A 426 32.88 29.90 8.93
N GLU A 427 32.92 29.26 10.10
CA GLU A 427 32.14 29.65 11.26
C GLU A 427 32.67 30.93 11.91
N CYS A 428 33.93 31.27 11.67
CA CYS A 428 34.57 32.43 12.24
C CYS A 428 34.41 33.67 11.34
N GLY A 429 33.58 34.60 11.81
CA GLY A 429 33.38 35.88 11.16
C GLY A 429 34.58 36.82 11.29
N GLY A 430 34.58 37.88 10.46
CA GLY A 430 35.58 38.95 10.57
C GLY A 430 35.50 39.67 11.92
N LEU A 431 36.63 40.20 12.37
CA LEU A 431 36.78 40.81 13.68
C LEU A 431 37.33 42.22 13.57
N SER A 432 36.73 43.17 14.31
CA SER A 432 37.21 44.55 14.29
C SER A 432 38.45 44.74 15.15
N CYS A 433 39.47 45.36 14.56
CA CYS A 433 40.73 45.68 15.20
C CYS A 433 40.84 47.17 15.57
N ALA A 434 39.71 47.86 15.70
CA ALA A 434 39.64 49.30 15.94
C ALA A 434 40.33 49.78 17.25
N THR A 435 40.55 48.89 18.22
CA THR A 435 41.27 49.18 19.47
C THR A 435 42.73 48.77 19.44
N TYR A 436 43.23 48.27 18.30
CA TYR A 436 44.63 47.89 18.11
C TYR A 436 45.31 48.89 17.17
N TYR A 437 46.56 49.21 17.47
CA TYR A 437 47.30 50.27 16.79
C TYR A 437 48.52 49.69 16.08
N HIS A 438 48.68 50.08 14.81
CA HIS A 438 49.77 49.63 13.96
C HIS A 438 51.07 50.36 14.27
N GLY A 439 50.99 51.64 14.64
CA GLY A 439 52.14 52.50 14.83
C GLY A 439 51.96 53.88 14.21
N TRP A 440 52.88 54.77 14.55
CA TRP A 440 53.05 56.08 13.91
C TRP A 440 53.75 55.92 12.55
N VAL A 441 53.27 56.65 11.54
CA VAL A 441 54.00 56.90 10.28
C VAL A 441 54.05 58.41 10.10
N GLY A 442 55.22 59.01 10.38
CA GLY A 442 55.29 60.46 10.59
C GLY A 442 54.41 60.86 11.77
N ASP A 443 53.58 61.88 11.57
CA ASP A 443 52.65 62.43 12.55
C ASP A 443 51.26 61.76 12.55
N MET A 444 51.09 60.71 11.73
CA MET A 444 49.83 59.98 11.57
C MET A 444 49.83 58.66 12.34
N CYS A 445 48.89 58.51 13.28
CA CYS A 445 48.63 57.27 13.99
C CYS A 445 47.61 56.40 13.25
N TYR A 446 48.01 55.18 12.90
CA TYR A 446 47.13 54.21 12.25
C TYR A 446 46.68 53.10 13.19
N ARG A 447 45.40 52.71 13.07
CA ARG A 447 44.89 51.47 13.67
C ARG A 447 45.37 50.27 12.86
N ARG A 448 45.27 49.08 13.44
CA ARG A 448 45.36 47.82 12.69
C ARG A 448 44.13 47.69 11.78
N ALA A 449 44.31 47.10 10.60
CA ALA A 449 43.20 46.77 9.72
C ALA A 449 42.27 45.75 10.40
N ASP A 450 40.96 45.85 10.17
CA ASP A 450 40.01 44.85 10.63
C ASP A 450 40.35 43.50 9.99
N ALA A 451 40.31 42.43 10.78
CA ALA A 451 40.60 41.09 10.31
C ALA A 451 39.40 40.59 9.47
N PRO A 452 39.59 40.26 8.18
CA PRO A 452 38.53 39.61 7.40
C PRO A 452 38.23 38.23 7.98
N ALA A 453 37.07 37.66 7.66
CA ALA A 453 36.69 36.31 8.11
C ALA A 453 37.78 35.26 7.77
N SER A 454 38.42 35.39 6.60
CA SER A 454 39.52 34.50 6.19
C SER A 454 40.80 34.60 7.04
N ALA A 455 40.89 35.56 7.96
CA ALA A 455 42.03 35.76 8.85
C ALA A 455 41.71 35.39 10.31
N VAL A 456 40.48 34.99 10.61
CA VAL A 456 40.05 34.56 11.95
C VAL A 456 39.80 33.06 11.88
N SER A 457 40.59 32.29 12.63
CA SER A 457 40.46 30.83 12.67
C SER A 457 39.84 30.37 13.99
N CYS A 458 39.58 29.07 14.10
CA CYS A 458 39.25 28.44 15.38
C CYS A 458 40.50 28.35 16.28
N ASN A 459 40.30 28.46 17.60
CA ASN A 459 41.38 28.41 18.59
C ASN A 459 41.69 27.01 19.15
N GLY A 460 41.08 25.95 18.60
CA GLY A 460 41.25 24.58 19.08
C GLY A 460 40.48 24.22 20.36
N ALA A 461 39.71 25.15 20.95
CA ALA A 461 38.95 24.96 22.18
C ALA A 461 37.42 25.16 21.97
N GLY A 462 36.94 25.09 20.72
CA GLY A 462 35.52 25.24 20.41
C GLY A 462 35.04 26.69 20.31
N THR A 463 35.96 27.63 20.05
CA THR A 463 35.66 29.06 19.89
C THR A 463 36.54 29.67 18.80
N CYS A 464 36.10 30.79 18.21
CA CYS A 464 36.92 31.56 17.28
C CYS A 464 38.03 32.32 18.00
N GLU A 465 39.14 32.54 17.30
CA GLU A 465 40.23 33.43 17.72
C GLU A 465 39.70 34.85 18.02
N THR A 466 40.27 35.48 19.04
CA THR A 466 39.86 36.81 19.50
C THR A 466 40.70 37.91 18.86
N GLY A 467 40.33 39.16 19.10
CA GLY A 467 41.15 40.31 18.70
C GLY A 467 42.58 40.27 19.25
N ALA A 468 42.80 39.65 20.40
CA ALA A 468 44.15 39.50 20.95
C ALA A 468 45.02 38.55 20.14
N ASP A 469 44.40 37.55 19.50
CA ASP A 469 45.07 36.52 18.72
C ASP A 469 45.38 37.02 17.29
N VAL A 470 44.43 37.77 16.70
CA VAL A 470 44.47 38.12 15.26
C VAL A 470 44.94 39.56 15.00
N CYS A 471 44.51 40.55 15.79
CA CYS A 471 44.77 41.96 15.49
C CYS A 471 46.24 42.39 15.54
N PRO A 472 47.12 41.82 16.41
CA PRO A 472 48.54 42.17 16.41
C PRO A 472 49.29 41.83 15.11
N SER A 473 48.79 40.91 14.29
CA SER A 473 49.39 40.52 13.01
C SER A 473 48.78 41.24 11.80
N GLN A 474 47.64 41.93 11.97
CA GLN A 474 46.98 42.65 10.89
C GLN A 474 47.81 43.84 10.38
N GLY A 475 47.65 44.15 9.09
CA GLY A 475 48.33 45.28 8.44
C GLY A 475 47.84 46.64 8.93
N ARG A 476 48.34 47.71 8.30
CA ARG A 476 47.92 49.09 8.57
C ARG A 476 46.47 49.32 8.12
N GLY A 477 45.62 49.77 9.04
CA GLY A 477 44.22 50.09 8.82
C GLY A 477 43.94 51.59 8.69
N ALA A 478 42.77 52.01 9.18
CA ALA A 478 42.32 53.39 9.10
C ALA A 478 43.18 54.34 9.97
N LEU A 479 43.27 55.60 9.53
CA LEU A 479 43.84 56.70 10.30
C LEU A 479 43.02 56.93 11.56
N GLN A 480 43.66 56.93 12.74
CA GLN A 480 43.01 57.27 14.00
C GLN A 480 43.17 58.74 14.38
N THR A 481 44.38 59.27 14.23
CA THR A 481 44.73 60.62 14.63
C THR A 481 45.90 61.09 13.80
N ASP A 482 45.90 62.37 13.50
CA ASP A 482 46.91 63.07 12.72
C ASP A 482 47.35 64.28 13.55
N CYS A 483 48.61 64.28 14.00
CA CYS A 483 49.15 65.39 14.77
C CYS A 483 49.52 66.51 13.82
N ASN A 484 49.21 67.76 14.19
CA ASN A 484 49.57 68.88 13.35
C ASN A 484 51.10 69.03 13.26
N ASP A 485 51.68 68.83 12.07
CA ASP A 485 53.12 68.89 11.78
C ASP A 485 53.82 70.17 12.29
N LEU A 486 53.10 71.28 12.48
CA LEU A 486 53.64 72.54 12.98
C LEU A 486 53.51 72.68 14.51
N CYS A 487 52.38 72.26 15.08
CA CYS A 487 51.98 72.62 16.45
C CYS A 487 51.92 71.44 17.41
N GLN A 488 52.12 70.21 16.93
CA GLN A 488 52.02 69.00 17.72
C GLN A 488 53.09 67.99 17.31
N SER A 489 53.35 67.01 18.17
CA SER A 489 54.17 65.84 17.84
C SER A 489 53.62 64.58 18.50
N PRO A 490 53.83 63.40 17.89
CA PRO A 490 53.47 62.11 18.45
C PRO A 490 53.99 61.92 19.88
N THR A 491 53.11 61.54 20.80
CA THR A 491 53.51 61.19 22.16
C THR A 491 54.16 59.81 22.15
N SER A 492 55.42 59.72 22.61
CA SER A 492 56.14 58.45 22.69
C SER A 492 55.37 57.41 23.53
N GLY A 493 55.35 56.16 23.07
CA GLY A 493 54.62 55.06 23.73
C GLY A 493 53.12 54.99 23.42
N THR A 494 52.59 55.92 22.62
CA THR A 494 51.20 55.91 22.15
C THR A 494 51.10 55.36 20.72
N CYS A 495 49.91 55.06 20.23
CA CYS A 495 49.67 54.43 18.92
C CYS A 495 50.35 53.04 18.76
N THR A 496 50.39 52.23 19.80
CA THR A 496 50.99 50.89 19.74
C THR A 496 50.23 49.90 20.62
N GLY A 497 50.17 48.63 20.21
CA GLY A 497 49.40 47.60 20.91
C GLY A 497 47.94 48.01 21.00
N THR A 498 47.44 48.22 22.21
CA THR A 498 46.08 48.74 22.48
C THR A 498 46.08 50.18 23.01
N SER A 499 47.23 50.85 23.02
CA SER A 499 47.38 52.24 23.46
C SER A 499 47.11 53.21 22.31
N ALA A 500 46.01 53.99 22.41
CA ALA A 500 45.60 54.97 21.40
C ALA A 500 46.67 56.03 21.14
N GLY A 501 46.73 56.57 19.92
CA GLY A 501 47.62 57.67 19.57
C GLY A 501 47.22 58.97 20.26
N ALA A 502 48.21 59.69 20.80
CA ALA A 502 48.01 61.01 21.39
C ALA A 502 49.06 62.00 20.87
N CYS A 503 48.62 63.24 20.63
CA CYS A 503 49.48 64.33 20.19
C CYS A 503 49.85 65.23 21.38
N GLY A 504 51.14 65.51 21.54
CA GLY A 504 51.64 66.50 22.48
C GLY A 504 51.80 67.85 21.78
N ASN A 505 51.37 68.94 22.41
CA ASN A 505 51.56 70.29 21.86
C ASN A 505 53.05 70.65 21.85
N THR A 506 53.52 71.16 20.71
CA THR A 506 54.89 71.64 20.53
C THR A 506 54.88 73.12 20.18
N THR A 507 56.02 73.78 20.47
CA THR A 507 56.24 75.16 20.04
C THR A 507 57.14 75.13 18.82
N PRO A 508 56.67 75.57 17.63
CA PRO A 508 57.48 75.56 16.42
C PRO A 508 58.65 76.54 16.54
N SER A 509 59.66 76.35 15.68
CA SER A 509 60.76 77.31 15.52
C SER A 509 60.75 77.88 14.11
N PRO A 510 60.55 79.21 13.91
CA PRO A 510 60.29 80.22 14.94
C PRO A 510 58.89 80.10 15.57
N ALA A 511 58.77 80.52 16.84
CA ALA A 511 57.53 80.42 17.63
C ALA A 511 56.47 81.45 17.23
N THR A 512 56.89 82.57 16.63
CA THR A 512 56.04 83.69 16.22
C THR A 512 56.17 83.98 14.72
N GLN A 513 55.19 84.68 14.18
CA GLN A 513 55.17 85.21 12.81
C GLN A 513 54.68 86.66 12.83
N SER A 514 55.21 87.52 11.94
CA SER A 514 54.78 88.92 11.79
C SER A 514 54.06 89.14 10.45
N CYS A 515 53.09 90.05 10.41
CA CYS A 515 52.31 90.41 9.22
C CYS A 515 51.87 91.88 9.27
N GLY A 516 51.63 92.50 8.11
CA GLY A 516 51.29 93.92 7.96
C GLY A 516 52.46 94.78 7.48
N THR A 517 52.14 95.98 7.00
CA THR A 517 53.08 97.02 6.51
C THR A 517 52.84 98.31 7.30
N GLY A 518 53.85 99.18 7.38
CA GLY A 518 53.74 100.44 8.13
C GLY A 518 53.35 100.21 9.59
N GLU A 519 52.43 101.04 10.08
CA GLU A 519 51.90 100.96 11.44
C GLU A 519 50.95 99.75 11.63
N CYS A 520 50.47 99.12 10.56
CA CYS A 520 49.62 97.92 10.65
C CYS A 520 50.40 96.62 10.98
N ARG A 521 51.72 96.69 11.17
CA ARG A 521 52.58 95.53 11.37
C ARG A 521 52.46 94.93 12.77
N VAL A 522 51.93 93.71 12.87
CA VAL A 522 51.79 92.96 14.14
C VAL A 522 52.65 91.68 14.19
N THR A 523 52.79 91.10 15.39
CA THR A 523 53.46 89.80 15.61
C THR A 523 52.59 88.89 16.47
N ALA A 524 52.33 87.66 15.99
CA ALA A 524 51.48 86.67 16.64
C ALA A 524 52.18 85.31 16.79
N ASN A 525 51.75 84.50 17.78
CA ASN A 525 52.20 83.11 17.91
C ASN A 525 51.73 82.28 16.71
N ARG A 526 52.55 81.34 16.24
CA ARG A 526 52.19 80.47 15.10
C ARG A 526 51.25 79.33 15.52
N CYS A 527 51.25 78.99 16.80
CA CYS A 527 50.43 77.93 17.37
C CYS A 527 49.75 78.41 18.65
N ASN A 528 48.49 78.03 18.84
CA ASN A 528 47.77 78.16 20.10
C ASN A 528 47.12 76.81 20.42
N SER A 529 47.51 76.23 21.56
CA SER A 529 46.96 74.97 22.07
C SER A 529 46.95 73.80 21.07
N GLY A 530 47.99 73.70 20.22
CA GLY A 530 48.14 72.61 19.24
C GLY A 530 47.53 72.90 17.87
N THR A 531 46.96 74.08 17.64
CA THR A 531 46.39 74.48 16.34
C THR A 531 47.14 75.68 15.76
N PRO A 532 47.42 75.70 14.44
CA PRO A 532 48.01 76.85 13.77
C PRO A 532 47.13 78.10 13.90
N VAL A 533 47.75 79.26 14.09
CA VAL A 533 47.09 80.56 14.17
C VAL A 533 47.55 81.44 13.02
N THR A 534 46.60 82.06 12.33
CA THR A 534 46.87 83.02 11.26
C THR A 534 47.22 84.39 11.86
N CYS A 535 48.22 85.07 11.30
CA CYS A 535 48.54 86.45 11.67
C CYS A 535 47.67 87.40 10.84
N VAL A 536 46.99 88.35 11.51
CA VAL A 536 46.13 89.35 10.89
C VAL A 536 46.71 90.73 11.21
N PRO A 537 47.05 91.56 10.20
CA PRO A 537 47.54 92.93 10.41
C PRO A 537 46.54 93.83 11.16
N ASP A 538 47.02 94.91 11.77
CA ASP A 538 46.16 95.96 12.33
C ASP A 538 45.44 96.74 11.21
N SER A 539 44.38 97.48 11.57
CA SER A 539 43.55 98.18 10.58
C SER A 539 44.18 99.51 10.13
N PRO A 540 44.12 99.85 8.84
CA PRO A 540 44.69 101.09 8.31
C PRO A 540 43.93 102.33 8.82
N ALA A 541 44.66 103.42 9.03
CA ALA A 541 44.16 104.75 9.39
C ALA A 541 44.17 105.70 8.17
N SER A 542 43.93 107.00 8.35
CA SER A 542 44.01 108.01 7.27
C SER A 542 45.27 108.85 7.43
N GLU A 543 45.88 109.21 6.30
CA GLU A 543 47.14 109.96 6.25
C GLU A 543 47.11 111.31 6.98
N THR A 544 48.18 111.57 7.73
CA THR A 544 48.46 112.83 8.42
C THR A 544 49.88 113.26 8.09
N CYS A 545 50.15 114.50 7.64
CA CYS A 545 51.50 115.03 7.30
C CYS A 545 52.51 114.85 8.47
N ASN A 546 53.08 113.65 8.62
CA ASN A 546 53.87 113.17 9.75
C ASN A 546 55.06 112.27 9.31
N GLY A 547 55.14 111.88 8.04
CA GLY A 547 56.19 111.03 7.47
C GLY A 547 56.06 109.53 7.79
N LEU A 548 54.88 109.07 8.18
CA LEU A 548 54.52 107.66 8.44
C LEU A 548 53.50 107.18 7.39
N ASP A 549 53.34 105.86 7.30
CA ASP A 549 52.40 105.15 6.43
C ASP A 549 51.21 104.73 7.31
N ASP A 550 50.28 105.67 7.52
CA ASP A 550 49.16 105.53 8.46
C ASP A 550 48.06 104.63 7.86
N ASP A 551 47.88 104.67 6.54
CA ASP A 551 46.91 103.86 5.81
C ASP A 551 47.47 102.51 5.28
N CYS A 552 48.75 102.25 5.56
CA CYS A 552 49.44 100.99 5.31
C CYS A 552 49.51 100.59 3.83
N ASP A 553 49.52 101.56 2.91
CA ASP A 553 49.62 101.38 1.46
C ASP A 553 51.05 101.45 0.91
N SER A 554 52.05 101.68 1.78
CA SER A 554 53.47 101.88 1.48
C SER A 554 53.86 103.23 0.89
N ARG A 555 53.02 104.25 1.02
CA ARG A 555 53.31 105.65 0.71
C ARG A 555 53.29 106.48 2.00
N PHE A 556 53.73 107.72 1.89
CA PHE A 556 53.85 108.63 3.02
C PHE A 556 53.15 109.94 2.65
N ASP A 557 52.21 110.39 3.49
CA ASP A 557 51.61 111.73 3.50
C ASP A 557 50.87 112.14 2.19
N GLU A 558 50.29 111.20 1.43
CA GLU A 558 49.53 111.50 0.22
C GLU A 558 48.07 111.97 0.47
N GLY A 559 47.45 112.58 -0.55
CA GLY A 559 46.03 112.95 -0.51
C GLY A 559 45.66 114.20 0.30
N LEU A 560 46.63 115.07 0.62
CA LEU A 560 46.45 116.25 1.46
C LEU A 560 46.00 117.53 0.71
N PRO A 561 45.41 118.55 1.38
CA PRO A 561 44.89 119.76 0.74
C PRO A 561 45.96 120.66 0.07
N GLY A 562 45.75 121.02 -1.21
CA GLY A 562 46.56 121.97 -2.01
C GLY A 562 47.19 121.38 -3.29
N ASP A 563 46.91 120.11 -3.57
CA ASP A 563 47.27 119.29 -4.75
C ASP A 563 46.77 119.81 -6.14
N ALA A 564 46.35 121.08 -6.25
CA ALA A 564 45.81 121.64 -7.50
C ALA A 564 46.88 122.15 -8.49
N TRP A 565 48.16 122.11 -8.10
CA TRP A 565 49.30 122.64 -8.88
C TRP A 565 50.28 121.55 -9.37
N GLU A 566 50.18 120.33 -8.83
CA GLU A 566 51.17 119.22 -8.90
C GLU A 566 51.33 118.52 -10.26
N SER A 567 50.73 119.03 -11.33
CA SER A 567 50.89 118.45 -12.68
C SER A 567 52.08 119.04 -13.44
N ASN A 568 52.92 119.86 -12.81
CA ASN A 568 53.95 120.68 -13.45
C ASN A 568 55.38 120.28 -13.04
N ASN A 569 55.59 119.06 -12.54
CA ASN A 569 56.83 118.61 -11.89
C ASN A 569 58.03 118.44 -12.83
N THR A 570 57.80 118.64 -14.13
CA THR A 570 58.83 118.60 -15.17
C THR A 570 58.66 119.77 -16.12
N CYS A 571 59.76 120.16 -16.74
CA CYS A 571 59.74 121.26 -17.70
C CYS A 571 58.89 120.97 -18.96
N GLY A 572 58.70 119.70 -19.32
CA GLY A 572 57.80 119.30 -20.42
C GLY A 572 56.31 119.46 -20.08
N THR A 573 55.99 119.50 -18.79
CA THR A 573 54.64 119.72 -18.25
C THR A 573 54.50 121.11 -17.62
N ALA A 574 55.38 122.05 -17.98
CA ALA A 574 55.38 123.40 -17.44
C ALA A 574 54.00 124.05 -17.63
N ARG A 575 53.45 124.59 -16.54
CA ARG A 575 52.12 125.19 -16.56
C ARG A 575 52.18 126.51 -17.33
N ASN A 576 51.40 126.61 -18.42
CA ASN A 576 51.31 127.82 -19.21
C ASN A 576 50.43 128.86 -18.51
N LEU A 577 51.02 130.01 -18.19
CA LEU A 577 50.37 131.11 -17.47
C LEU A 577 49.81 132.20 -18.39
N GLY A 578 49.97 132.05 -19.71
CA GLY A 578 49.49 132.99 -20.72
C GLY A 578 50.51 134.09 -21.05
N THR A 579 50.01 135.31 -21.29
CA THR A 579 50.80 136.46 -21.73
C THR A 579 50.70 137.60 -20.73
N ILE A 580 51.84 138.17 -20.36
CA ILE A 580 51.97 139.43 -19.63
C ILE A 580 52.68 140.46 -20.50
N TYR A 581 52.68 141.73 -20.10
CA TYR A 581 53.13 142.84 -20.96
C TYR A 581 54.19 143.73 -20.29
N THR A 582 55.07 144.35 -21.06
CA THR A 582 56.12 145.26 -20.56
C THR A 582 55.56 146.55 -19.99
N ALA A 583 54.51 147.10 -20.61
CA ALA A 583 53.77 148.26 -20.12
C ALA A 583 52.31 147.90 -19.76
N PRO A 584 51.87 148.05 -18.49
CA PRO A 584 50.53 147.66 -18.09
C PRO A 584 49.45 148.58 -18.68
N SER A 585 48.38 147.97 -19.20
CA SER A 585 47.17 148.68 -19.65
C SER A 585 45.91 147.86 -19.36
N SER A 586 44.72 148.45 -19.50
CA SER A 586 43.46 147.78 -19.22
C SER A 586 43.31 146.50 -20.07
N GLY A 587 43.29 145.33 -19.41
CA GLY A 587 43.22 144.02 -20.08
C GLY A 587 44.58 143.43 -20.49
N ARG A 588 45.69 144.08 -20.13
CA ARG A 588 47.05 143.66 -20.41
C ARG A 588 47.88 143.73 -19.12
N PRO A 589 47.85 142.68 -18.28
CA PRO A 589 48.55 142.68 -17.00
C PRO A 589 50.06 142.60 -17.21
N ALA A 590 50.81 143.41 -16.47
CA ALA A 590 52.27 143.27 -16.41
C ALA A 590 52.71 142.21 -15.39
N THR A 591 51.83 141.80 -14.46
CA THR A 591 52.17 140.93 -13.32
C THR A 591 51.16 139.80 -13.10
N ILE A 592 51.63 138.62 -12.69
CA ILE A 592 50.82 137.48 -12.19
C ILE A 592 51.38 136.95 -10.86
N THR A 593 50.51 136.56 -9.92
CA THR A 593 50.89 135.96 -8.63
C THR A 593 50.21 134.60 -8.40
N LEU A 594 50.97 133.61 -7.91
CA LEU A 594 50.55 132.22 -7.67
C LEU A 594 50.88 131.80 -6.22
N THR A 595 50.11 130.86 -5.66
CA THR A 595 50.36 130.25 -4.33
C THR A 595 50.41 128.70 -4.34
N PRO A 596 51.36 128.09 -5.06
CA PRO A 596 51.60 126.63 -5.13
C PRO A 596 52.34 126.08 -3.89
N THR A 597 52.47 124.75 -3.78
CA THR A 597 53.12 124.04 -2.66
C THR A 597 54.23 123.12 -3.20
N LEU A 598 55.20 122.72 -2.38
CA LEU A 598 56.10 121.59 -2.70
C LEU A 598 55.90 120.50 -1.65
N TYR A 599 55.44 119.31 -2.02
CA TYR A 599 54.92 118.32 -1.06
C TYR A 599 55.94 117.29 -0.57
N ALA A 600 56.92 116.94 -1.40
CA ALA A 600 57.91 115.93 -1.05
C ALA A 600 59.30 116.31 -1.56
N SER A 601 60.33 115.72 -0.96
CA SER A 601 61.71 115.92 -1.40
C SER A 601 61.87 115.45 -2.85
N GLY A 602 62.23 116.37 -3.76
CA GLY A 602 62.41 116.09 -5.18
C GLY A 602 61.31 116.70 -6.08
N ASP A 603 60.27 117.26 -5.48
CA ASP A 603 59.24 118.04 -6.16
C ASP A 603 59.80 119.37 -6.73
N ALA A 604 59.35 119.73 -7.94
CA ALA A 604 59.87 120.87 -8.70
C ALA A 604 58.83 121.44 -9.67
N ASP A 605 58.27 122.60 -9.34
CA ASP A 605 57.31 123.31 -10.19
C ASP A 605 57.93 123.98 -11.41
N TYR A 606 57.33 123.79 -12.58
CA TYR A 606 57.69 124.50 -13.81
C TYR A 606 56.54 125.33 -14.38
N TYR A 607 56.85 126.53 -14.86
CA TYR A 607 55.92 127.48 -15.47
C TYR A 607 56.46 128.03 -16.79
N THR A 608 55.56 128.44 -17.68
CA THR A 608 55.93 129.16 -18.92
C THR A 608 54.94 130.28 -19.20
N LEU A 609 55.45 131.39 -19.75
CA LEU A 609 54.64 132.53 -20.16
C LEU A 609 55.32 133.32 -21.27
N VAL A 610 54.56 134.16 -21.96
CA VAL A 610 55.09 135.12 -22.94
C VAL A 610 55.05 136.52 -22.31
N VAL A 611 56.16 137.24 -22.39
CA VAL A 611 56.21 138.68 -22.11
C VAL A 611 56.13 139.38 -23.45
N ALA A 612 55.05 140.13 -23.67
CA ALA A 612 54.77 140.83 -24.91
C ALA A 612 55.13 142.31 -24.81
N GLU A 613 55.94 142.76 -25.75
CA GLU A 613 56.33 144.15 -25.96
C GLU A 613 55.12 144.93 -26.49
N ASN A 614 54.73 145.98 -25.77
CA ASN A 614 53.52 146.74 -26.09
C ASN A 614 53.61 148.25 -25.89
N ASP A 615 54.78 148.77 -25.56
CA ASP A 615 55.17 150.14 -25.79
C ASP A 615 55.94 150.26 -27.11
N SER A 616 55.84 151.43 -27.75
CA SER A 616 56.48 151.69 -29.04
C SER A 616 57.71 152.59 -28.86
N THR A 617 58.33 152.54 -27.69
CA THR A 617 59.30 153.54 -27.23
C THR A 617 60.69 152.94 -27.16
N CYS A 618 61.42 152.98 -28.27
CA CYS A 618 62.79 152.49 -28.30
C CYS A 618 63.67 153.14 -27.22
N HIS A 619 64.17 152.31 -26.30
CA HIS A 619 65.12 152.74 -25.30
C HIS A 619 66.53 152.78 -25.89
N PHE A 620 67.01 153.97 -26.30
CA PHE A 620 68.36 154.11 -26.88
C PHE A 620 69.44 154.00 -25.80
N CYS A 621 69.85 152.76 -25.49
CA CYS A 621 70.96 152.46 -24.57
C CYS A 621 72.33 152.45 -25.26
N ASP A 622 72.35 152.37 -26.59
CA ASP A 622 73.55 152.52 -27.42
C ASP A 622 73.25 153.22 -28.78
N ILE A 623 74.28 153.33 -29.64
CA ILE A 623 74.17 153.99 -30.96
C ILE A 623 73.46 153.15 -32.04
N PHE A 624 73.06 151.91 -31.73
CA PHE A 624 72.41 150.99 -32.66
C PHE A 624 70.93 150.73 -32.32
N GLY A 625 70.46 151.12 -31.13
CA GLY A 625 69.04 151.13 -30.77
C GLY A 625 68.51 149.76 -30.32
N ASP A 626 69.15 149.20 -29.30
CA ASP A 626 68.80 147.93 -28.67
C ASP A 626 67.76 148.11 -27.54
N GLU A 627 66.65 147.36 -27.56
CA GLU A 627 65.58 147.37 -26.53
C GLU A 627 65.22 145.92 -26.21
N ASP A 628 65.34 145.52 -24.95
CA ASP A 628 65.23 144.13 -24.46
C ASP A 628 63.96 143.86 -23.64
N VAL A 629 63.46 142.64 -23.76
CA VAL A 629 62.31 142.14 -22.99
C VAL A 629 62.77 141.40 -21.75
N GLY A 630 62.34 141.81 -20.57
CA GLY A 630 62.72 141.20 -19.29
C GLY A 630 61.56 140.52 -18.54
N LEU A 631 61.87 139.44 -17.83
CA LEU A 631 60.98 138.85 -16.83
C LEU A 631 61.61 138.87 -15.44
N THR A 632 60.92 139.50 -14.48
CA THR A 632 61.23 139.40 -13.06
C THR A 632 60.36 138.32 -12.40
N GLY A 633 60.99 137.31 -11.81
CA GLY A 633 60.35 136.34 -10.93
C GLY A 633 60.73 136.56 -9.46
N GLU A 634 59.75 136.88 -8.61
CA GLU A 634 59.88 137.02 -7.17
C GLU A 634 59.20 135.84 -6.46
N ILE A 635 59.93 135.17 -5.58
CA ILE A 635 59.42 134.07 -4.76
C ILE A 635 59.45 134.45 -3.28
N THR A 636 58.45 134.05 -2.52
CA THR A 636 58.44 134.05 -1.04
C THR A 636 58.31 132.64 -0.52
N VAL A 637 59.31 132.16 0.21
CA VAL A 637 59.41 130.78 0.73
C VAL A 637 58.77 130.68 2.12
N PRO A 638 57.94 129.67 2.41
CA PRO A 638 57.34 129.52 3.73
C PRO A 638 58.39 129.20 4.80
N SER A 639 58.16 129.63 6.04
CA SER A 639 59.15 129.55 7.14
C SER A 639 59.54 128.14 7.56
N GLY A 640 58.82 127.10 7.13
CA GLY A 640 59.07 125.69 7.47
C GLY A 640 59.70 124.84 6.36
N ALA A 641 59.96 125.39 5.17
CA ALA A 641 60.22 124.60 3.97
C ALA A 641 61.69 124.30 3.64
N GLY A 642 62.61 124.83 4.45
CA GLY A 642 64.02 124.90 4.07
C GLY A 642 64.24 125.93 2.96
N SER A 643 65.25 125.72 2.11
CA SER A 643 65.59 126.69 1.04
C SER A 643 65.03 126.26 -0.31
N TYR A 644 64.39 127.17 -1.03
CA TYR A 644 63.93 126.96 -2.40
C TYR A 644 64.85 127.66 -3.41
N GLU A 645 64.87 127.17 -4.64
CA GLU A 645 65.59 127.75 -5.76
C GLU A 645 64.59 128.19 -6.83
N ILE A 646 64.58 129.48 -7.16
CA ILE A 646 63.85 130.03 -8.31
C ILE A 646 64.79 130.24 -9.49
N CYS A 647 64.42 129.77 -10.67
CA CYS A 647 65.13 130.02 -11.91
C CYS A 647 64.20 130.70 -12.90
N VAL A 648 64.71 131.69 -13.64
CA VAL A 648 63.98 132.39 -14.71
C VAL A 648 64.88 132.42 -15.93
N HIS A 649 64.37 131.98 -17.08
CA HIS A 649 65.16 131.97 -18.30
C HIS A 649 64.33 132.22 -19.56
N GLU A 650 64.76 133.14 -20.41
CA GLU A 650 64.23 133.33 -21.77
C GLU A 650 64.63 132.14 -22.65
N ALA A 651 63.66 131.52 -23.33
CA ALA A 651 63.91 130.48 -24.32
C ALA A 651 62.67 130.17 -25.17
N GLY A 652 62.89 129.82 -26.45
CA GLY A 652 61.82 129.36 -27.35
C GLY A 652 61.18 128.02 -26.94
N SER A 653 61.93 127.17 -26.23
CA SER A 653 61.50 125.89 -25.66
C SER A 653 62.14 125.68 -24.28
N CYS A 654 61.65 124.70 -23.52
CA CYS A 654 62.16 124.40 -22.17
C CYS A 654 63.70 124.37 -22.10
N PRO A 655 64.33 125.26 -21.30
CA PRO A 655 65.78 125.37 -21.29
C PRO A 655 66.45 124.65 -20.12
N SER A 656 67.77 124.59 -20.16
CA SER A 656 68.59 124.34 -18.97
C SER A 656 68.74 125.64 -18.19
N PHE A 657 68.47 125.61 -16.88
CA PHE A 657 68.52 126.80 -16.02
C PHE A 657 69.92 127.10 -15.44
N SER A 658 70.99 126.53 -16.01
CA SER A 658 72.35 126.68 -15.48
C SER A 658 72.78 128.14 -15.43
N GLY A 659 73.15 128.64 -14.25
CA GLY A 659 73.55 130.03 -14.02
C GLY A 659 72.41 131.06 -14.01
N LYS A 660 71.15 130.62 -14.15
CA LYS A 660 69.95 131.47 -14.24
C LYS A 660 69.02 131.33 -13.02
N CYS A 661 69.57 130.89 -11.89
CA CYS A 661 68.84 130.56 -10.65
C CYS A 661 69.26 131.41 -9.45
N ARG A 662 68.37 131.53 -8.46
CA ARG A 662 68.61 132.13 -7.15
C ARG A 662 68.02 131.26 -6.05
N THR A 663 68.82 131.01 -5.01
CA THR A 663 68.36 130.37 -3.77
C THR A 663 67.73 131.39 -2.82
N VAL A 664 66.61 131.02 -2.22
CA VAL A 664 65.86 131.79 -1.22
C VAL A 664 65.60 130.89 -0.01
N VAL A 665 65.99 131.35 1.18
CA VAL A 665 65.82 130.60 2.43
C VAL A 665 64.38 130.72 2.95
N ALA A 666 63.97 129.77 3.79
CA ALA A 666 62.67 129.76 4.45
C ALA A 666 62.32 131.11 5.10
N GLY A 667 61.05 131.53 4.96
CA GLY A 667 60.52 132.76 5.54
C GLY A 667 60.99 134.06 4.89
N SER A 668 61.72 133.97 3.78
CA SER A 668 62.27 135.12 3.05
C SER A 668 61.75 135.19 1.62
N SER A 669 61.85 136.39 1.02
CA SER A 669 61.57 136.62 -0.39
C SER A 669 62.86 136.84 -1.19
N GLY A 670 62.87 136.46 -2.46
CA GLY A 670 63.99 136.67 -3.36
C GLY A 670 63.55 136.80 -4.81
N THR A 671 64.34 137.55 -5.57
CA THR A 671 63.99 137.96 -6.94
C THR A 671 65.05 137.49 -7.93
N ARG A 672 64.63 136.98 -9.08
CA ARG A 672 65.48 136.60 -10.22
C ARG A 672 64.95 137.26 -11.49
N ILE A 673 65.85 137.82 -12.28
CA ILE A 673 65.53 138.50 -13.54
C ILE A 673 66.32 137.82 -14.67
N ASP A 674 65.70 137.71 -15.84
CA ASP A 674 66.38 137.36 -17.10
C ASP A 674 65.84 138.24 -18.24
N TRP A 675 66.70 138.53 -19.21
CA TRP A 675 66.41 139.39 -20.36
C TRP A 675 66.52 138.58 -21.66
N GLY A 676 65.75 138.99 -22.67
CA GLY A 676 65.81 138.48 -24.03
C GLY A 676 66.10 139.61 -25.02
N ASP A 677 67.12 139.38 -25.84
CA ASP A 677 67.64 140.30 -26.89
C ASP A 677 66.51 140.76 -27.82
N GLY A 678 66.25 142.06 -27.89
CA GLY A 678 65.15 142.63 -28.67
C GLY A 678 65.60 143.61 -29.76
N GLN A 679 64.65 144.15 -30.54
CA GLN A 679 64.95 145.13 -31.58
C GLN A 679 63.88 146.23 -31.65
N CYS A 680 64.36 147.46 -31.56
CA CYS A 680 63.55 148.67 -31.68
C CYS A 680 62.63 148.64 -32.92
N GLY A 681 61.32 148.76 -32.67
CA GLY A 681 60.29 148.94 -33.70
C GLY A 681 59.71 147.67 -34.32
N SER A 682 60.07 146.49 -33.80
CA SER A 682 59.40 145.20 -34.09
C SER A 682 58.64 144.67 -32.86
N ASP A 683 57.64 143.81 -33.06
CA ASP A 683 57.09 143.00 -31.97
C ASP A 683 58.02 141.81 -31.74
N ASP A 684 58.80 141.90 -30.67
CA ASP A 684 59.86 140.98 -30.25
C ASP A 684 59.51 140.23 -28.95
N SER A 685 58.20 140.10 -28.67
CA SER A 685 57.64 139.28 -27.59
C SER A 685 58.41 137.97 -27.33
N ARG A 686 58.91 137.80 -26.10
CA ARG A 686 59.75 136.65 -25.69
C ARG A 686 59.04 135.68 -24.76
N ARG A 687 59.38 134.39 -24.88
CA ARG A 687 58.87 133.34 -23.99
C ARG A 687 59.88 133.08 -22.88
N PHE A 688 59.37 133.00 -21.65
CA PHE A 688 60.15 132.67 -20.48
C PHE A 688 59.67 131.37 -19.85
N TYR A 689 60.60 130.68 -19.21
CA TYR A 689 60.35 129.55 -18.34
C TYR A 689 60.79 129.90 -16.92
N VAL A 690 60.01 129.46 -15.95
CA VAL A 690 60.30 129.60 -14.52
C VAL A 690 60.30 128.22 -13.87
N ARG A 691 61.28 127.94 -13.02
CA ARG A 691 61.30 126.74 -12.18
C ARG A 691 61.43 127.12 -10.72
N VAL A 692 60.65 126.48 -9.85
CA VAL A 692 60.83 126.51 -8.40
C VAL A 692 61.05 125.09 -7.90
N ARG A 693 62.05 124.86 -7.04
CA ARG A 693 62.26 123.55 -6.38
C ARG A 693 62.87 123.72 -5.00
N GLY A 694 62.68 122.75 -4.12
CA GLY A 694 63.37 122.71 -2.84
C GLY A 694 64.79 122.16 -2.96
N ILE A 695 65.74 122.78 -2.27
CA ILE A 695 67.16 122.38 -2.32
C ILE A 695 67.83 122.24 -0.94
N GLY A 696 67.20 122.72 0.14
CA GLY A 696 67.72 122.57 1.50
C GLY A 696 66.68 121.94 2.42
N ALA A 697 67.06 120.93 3.22
CA ALA A 697 66.16 120.17 4.08
C ALA A 697 65.28 121.07 4.98
N PRO A 698 63.96 120.81 5.10
CA PRO A 698 63.23 119.66 4.57
C PRO A 698 63.04 119.63 3.04
N ALA A 699 63.39 120.69 2.30
CA ALA A 699 63.32 120.78 0.84
C ALA A 699 61.90 120.63 0.25
N PHE A 700 60.89 120.70 1.12
CA PHE A 700 59.47 120.71 0.81
C PHE A 700 58.72 121.26 2.03
N SER A 701 57.44 121.61 1.88
CA SER A 701 56.56 121.99 2.98
C SER A 701 55.09 121.84 2.59
N CYS A 702 54.27 121.31 3.50
CA CYS A 702 52.81 121.31 3.42
C CYS A 702 52.19 122.76 3.42
N GLN A 703 52.99 123.84 3.35
CA GLN A 703 52.55 125.25 3.27
C GLN A 703 52.90 125.86 1.89
N PRO A 704 52.01 126.67 1.26
CA PRO A 704 52.26 127.20 -0.07
C PRO A 704 53.33 128.29 -0.08
N TYR A 705 54.18 128.31 -1.10
CA TYR A 705 55.03 129.45 -1.42
C TYR A 705 54.29 130.45 -2.31
N THR A 706 54.73 131.70 -2.34
CA THR A 706 54.17 132.72 -3.25
C THR A 706 55.13 132.99 -4.39
N LEU A 707 54.67 133.00 -5.64
CA LEU A 707 55.45 133.32 -6.84
C LEU A 707 54.79 134.47 -7.60
N THR A 708 55.49 135.57 -7.77
CA THR A 708 55.05 136.76 -8.53
C THR A 708 55.96 136.97 -9.74
N LEU A 709 55.38 137.05 -10.94
CA LEU A 709 56.11 137.21 -12.20
C LEU A 709 55.70 138.53 -12.85
N THR A 710 56.65 139.40 -13.20
CA THR A 710 56.42 140.74 -13.76
C THR A 710 57.24 140.98 -15.03
N GLY A 711 56.57 141.33 -16.13
CA GLY A 711 57.18 141.71 -17.40
C GLY A 711 57.69 143.15 -17.36
N MET A 712 58.82 143.41 -18.03
CA MET A 712 59.49 144.72 -18.04
C MET A 712 60.13 144.94 -19.41
N GLY A 713 60.11 146.18 -19.90
CA GLY A 713 60.95 146.62 -21.03
C GLY A 713 62.17 147.38 -20.50
N GLY A 714 63.32 147.26 -21.16
CA GLY A 714 64.56 147.91 -20.73
C GLY A 714 65.76 147.57 -21.61
N CYS A 715 66.97 147.72 -21.07
CA CYS A 715 68.21 147.25 -21.70
C CYS A 715 69.06 146.53 -20.65
N GLU A 716 69.76 145.46 -21.03
CA GLU A 716 70.72 144.75 -20.14
C GLU A 716 72.08 145.46 -20.00
#